data_AF-A0A957SZ44-F1
#
_entry.id   AF-A0A957SZ44-F1
#
_cell.length_a   1.000
_cell.length_b   1.000
_cell.length_c   1.000
_cell.angle_alpha   90.00
_cell.angle_beta   90.00
_cell.angle_gamma   90.00
#
_symmetry.space_group_name_H-M   'P 1'
#
loop_
_entity.id
_entity.type
_entity.pdbx_description
1 polymer ?
#
loop_
_entity_poly.entity_id
_entity_poly.type
_entity_poly.pdbx_seq_one_letter_code
_entity_poly.pdbx_strand_id
1 'polypeptide(L)'
;MRVPLSWLSDYVDIKLPTKELTERLTLAGLEVAGVEQVGDWWDPETLVVGQVQAILPHPDADRLVLVDVDYGGDEPQRVVTGAPNLFAYRDATELPMLKVAFAREGAVLVDAYSDEKPRPKKKLKASKIRGVRSAGMVCSERELGISEEHEGIIIFPEDAPVGMALAEYLHDAIIEIELTPDMARCLSMIGTAREVAALTNAPLHLPTTEWQPSGDDVAADYVAVEIADPELCNRYTAVLIKDVTIGPSPAWMQQRLTQAGMRPINNIVDITNYIMLEWGQPLHAFDYDVLVERAQRVGDSKPTIIVKRAAANEQFTTLDDVKRTLDESMLMITDRAGAIAIAGVMGGQESEVSEKTTNILLESATFEGINNRRTAAQLRLPSEASYRFARGVPATLNPLAARHAAELMRQYADGRIVPGIVDTYPVPQREPVVYTTVSDMRRLLGMPVTADQIVDALQRLDFTVAQVDEVRADATADATFALHRDPGETLIEATPPWHRLDIAIPADLTEEVARIIGYEHVGTTLINDVLPLQRRHDRFFMEETVRDILMGMGLQENINHPLTTPENHEKLNAPHIVQTADGQPASYVTVANPSVPEKRSMRRSMLVSVLENLARNLRYTDRLLSFEVGRIYLPEEGNDLLPFEDRRVSICVTGPR
;
A
#
# COMPACT_ATOMS: atom_id res chain seq x y z
N MET A 1 0.99 -1.58 4.57
CA MET A 1 0.63 -2.98 4.29
C MET A 1 0.07 -3.57 5.57
N ARG A 2 -1.11 -4.19 5.55
CA ARG A 2 -1.71 -4.85 6.73
C ARG A 2 -1.39 -6.34 6.68
N VAL A 3 -0.84 -6.87 7.76
CA VAL A 3 -0.30 -8.23 7.86
C VAL A 3 -0.96 -8.94 9.04
N PRO A 4 -2.06 -9.68 8.82
CA PRO A 4 -2.66 -10.51 9.86
C PRO A 4 -1.67 -11.62 10.27
N LEU A 5 -1.39 -11.74 11.56
CA LEU A 5 -0.42 -12.72 12.07
C LEU A 5 -0.88 -14.16 11.87
N SER A 6 -2.19 -14.41 11.98
CA SER A 6 -2.75 -15.73 11.68
C SER A 6 -2.42 -16.19 10.26
N TRP A 7 -2.53 -15.28 9.28
CA TRP A 7 -2.20 -15.56 7.88
C TRP A 7 -0.68 -15.66 7.66
N LEU A 8 0.10 -14.78 8.28
CA LEU A 8 1.56 -14.85 8.19
C LEU A 8 2.11 -16.17 8.74
N SER A 9 1.49 -16.71 9.79
CA SER A 9 1.88 -17.95 10.46
C SER A 9 1.71 -19.20 9.59
N ASP A 10 0.92 -19.15 8.52
CA ASP A 10 0.85 -20.24 7.54
C ASP A 10 2.16 -20.42 6.77
N TYR A 11 2.93 -19.33 6.61
CA TYR A 11 4.14 -19.32 5.79
C TYR A 11 5.42 -19.33 6.61
N VAL A 12 5.37 -18.97 7.89
CA VAL A 12 6.56 -18.94 8.76
C VAL A 12 6.19 -19.26 10.20
N ASP A 13 7.00 -20.11 10.84
CA ASP A 13 6.80 -20.48 12.25
C ASP A 13 7.13 -19.30 13.18
N ILE A 14 6.12 -18.53 13.57
CA ILE A 14 6.27 -17.41 14.50
C ILE A 14 6.21 -17.90 15.95
N LYS A 15 7.38 -17.93 16.61
CA LYS A 15 7.50 -18.32 18.03
C LYS A 15 7.68 -17.14 18.98
N LEU A 16 7.97 -15.97 18.43
CA LEU A 16 8.20 -14.74 19.21
C LEU A 16 6.86 -14.12 19.63
N PRO A 17 6.78 -13.53 20.82
CA PRO A 17 5.66 -12.65 21.16
C PRO A 17 5.52 -11.51 20.14
N THR A 18 4.30 -11.10 19.82
CA THR A 18 4.00 -10.05 18.82
C THR A 18 4.85 -8.80 19.00
N LYS A 19 5.02 -8.34 20.25
CA LYS A 19 5.83 -7.16 20.56
C LYS A 19 7.30 -7.31 20.10
N GLU A 20 7.93 -8.43 20.42
CA GLU A 20 9.32 -8.69 20.06
C GLU A 20 9.49 -8.85 18.54
N LEU A 21 8.52 -9.49 17.87
CA LEU A 21 8.49 -9.56 16.41
C LEU A 21 8.42 -8.17 15.78
N THR A 22 7.54 -7.30 16.29
CA THR A 22 7.37 -5.94 15.74
C THR A 22 8.60 -5.05 15.96
N GLU A 23 9.24 -5.14 17.12
CA GLU A 23 10.50 -4.43 17.39
C GLU A 23 11.59 -4.88 16.41
N ARG A 24 11.69 -6.20 16.17
CA ARG A 24 12.69 -6.76 15.26
C ARG A 24 12.46 -6.39 13.80
N LEU A 25 11.20 -6.37 13.34
CA LEU A 25 10.83 -5.92 11.99
C LEU A 25 11.22 -4.46 11.78
N THR A 26 10.87 -3.57 12.73
CA THR A 26 11.21 -2.14 12.66
C THR A 26 12.71 -1.91 12.61
N LEU A 27 13.49 -2.60 13.45
CA LEU A 27 14.96 -2.51 13.43
C LEU A 27 15.59 -3.02 12.13
N ALA A 28 14.91 -3.93 11.42
CA ALA A 28 15.34 -4.47 10.13
C ALA A 28 14.89 -3.64 8.92
N GLY A 29 14.23 -2.50 9.14
CA GLY A 29 13.76 -1.60 8.07
C GLY A 29 12.30 -1.79 7.64
N LEU A 30 11.54 -2.69 8.29
CA LEU A 30 10.10 -2.83 8.10
C LEU A 30 9.37 -2.10 9.22
N GLU A 31 9.23 -0.77 9.11
CA GLU A 31 8.65 0.07 10.16
C GLU A 31 7.21 -0.34 10.46
N VAL A 32 6.98 -0.82 11.69
CA VAL A 32 5.64 -1.13 12.19
C VAL A 32 4.98 0.15 12.69
N ALA A 33 4.04 0.68 11.93
CA ALA A 33 3.27 1.87 12.28
C ALA A 33 2.22 1.60 13.37
N GLY A 34 1.74 0.36 13.46
CA GLY A 34 0.75 -0.02 14.46
C GLY A 34 0.50 -1.52 14.52
N VAL A 35 -0.11 -1.95 15.64
CA VAL A 35 -0.65 -3.31 15.80
C VAL A 35 -2.10 -3.14 16.23
N GLU A 36 -3.01 -3.65 15.41
CA GLU A 36 -4.43 -3.73 15.72
C GLU A 36 -4.75 -5.15 16.20
N GLN A 37 -5.26 -5.29 17.42
CA GLN A 37 -5.62 -6.59 17.95
C GLN A 37 -7.15 -6.76 17.91
N VAL A 38 -7.56 -7.81 17.21
CA VAL A 38 -8.98 -8.10 16.95
C VAL A 38 -9.66 -8.42 18.27
N GLY A 39 -10.69 -7.65 18.58
CA GLY A 39 -11.50 -7.86 19.79
C GLY A 39 -10.93 -7.30 21.08
N ASP A 40 -9.92 -6.42 21.03
CA ASP A 40 -9.27 -5.80 22.21
C ASP A 40 -10.20 -5.22 23.28
N TRP A 41 -11.37 -4.76 22.87
CA TRP A 41 -12.36 -4.11 23.73
C TRP A 41 -13.62 -4.95 23.92
N TRP A 42 -13.66 -6.17 23.36
CA TRP A 42 -14.76 -7.09 23.55
C TRP A 42 -14.69 -7.69 24.96
N ASP A 43 -15.83 -7.72 25.64
CA ASP A 43 -15.95 -8.37 26.93
C ASP A 43 -16.18 -9.88 26.71
N PRO A 44 -15.25 -10.75 27.17
CA PRO A 44 -15.28 -12.18 26.87
C PRO A 44 -16.48 -12.91 27.50
N GLU A 45 -17.13 -12.36 28.52
CA GLU A 45 -18.32 -12.98 29.14
C GLU A 45 -19.61 -12.64 28.40
N THR A 46 -19.62 -11.51 27.70
CA THR A 46 -20.84 -10.98 27.04
C THR A 46 -20.82 -11.14 25.53
N LEU A 47 -19.64 -11.32 24.91
CA LEU A 47 -19.46 -11.54 23.49
C LEU A 47 -18.89 -12.94 23.24
N VAL A 48 -19.75 -13.85 22.80
CA VAL A 48 -19.43 -15.27 22.65
C VAL A 48 -19.91 -15.81 21.30
N VAL A 49 -19.37 -16.96 20.89
CA VAL A 49 -19.92 -17.75 19.78
C VAL A 49 -21.25 -18.35 20.22
N GLY A 50 -22.31 -18.07 19.47
CA GLY A 50 -23.64 -18.67 19.65
C GLY A 50 -24.00 -19.62 18.52
N GLN A 51 -25.00 -20.47 18.74
CA GLN A 51 -25.63 -21.31 17.73
C GLN A 51 -27.12 -21.01 17.67
N VAL A 52 -27.63 -20.75 16.47
CA VAL A 52 -29.06 -20.57 16.25
C VAL A 52 -29.77 -21.93 16.36
N GLN A 53 -30.72 -22.03 17.29
CA GLN A 53 -31.55 -23.22 17.54
C GLN A 53 -32.90 -23.14 16.81
N ALA A 54 -33.48 -21.94 16.70
CA ALA A 54 -34.76 -21.73 16.03
C ALA A 54 -34.85 -20.31 15.44
N ILE A 55 -35.54 -20.17 14.29
CA ILE A 55 -35.87 -18.89 13.67
C ILE A 55 -37.38 -18.84 13.43
N LEU A 56 -38.07 -17.98 14.17
CA LEU A 56 -39.52 -17.83 14.15
C LEU A 56 -39.93 -16.46 13.60
N PRO A 57 -41.06 -16.34 12.90
CA PRO A 57 -41.58 -15.06 12.46
C PRO A 57 -41.94 -14.18 13.66
N HIS A 58 -41.68 -12.88 13.57
CA HIS A 58 -42.09 -11.94 14.61
C HIS A 58 -43.61 -11.72 14.53
N PRO A 59 -44.37 -11.82 15.64
CA PRO A 59 -45.84 -11.78 15.62
C PRO A 59 -46.41 -10.47 15.06
N ASP A 60 -45.73 -9.35 15.32
CA ASP A 60 -46.18 -8.00 14.95
C ASP A 60 -45.27 -7.27 13.93
N ALA A 61 -44.38 -7.98 13.21
CA ALA A 61 -43.47 -7.31 12.26
C ALA A 61 -42.94 -8.23 11.13
N ASP A 62 -43.29 -7.91 9.88
CA ASP A 62 -42.91 -8.70 8.70
C ASP A 62 -41.41 -8.65 8.36
N ARG A 63 -40.68 -7.62 8.83
CA ARG A 63 -39.23 -7.45 8.60
C ARG A 63 -38.38 -7.84 9.81
N LEU A 64 -38.93 -8.59 10.77
CA LEU A 64 -38.19 -9.06 11.93
C LEU A 64 -38.40 -10.57 12.11
N VAL A 65 -37.39 -11.24 12.66
CA VAL A 65 -37.47 -12.64 13.10
C VAL A 65 -37.03 -12.74 14.55
N LEU A 66 -37.57 -13.75 15.25
CA LEU A 66 -37.17 -14.15 16.58
C LEU A 66 -36.18 -15.30 16.43
N VAL A 67 -35.02 -15.17 17.05
CA VAL A 67 -33.94 -16.15 16.97
C VAL A 67 -33.64 -16.65 18.37
N ASP A 68 -33.73 -17.96 18.57
CA ASP A 68 -33.30 -18.60 19.81
C ASP A 68 -31.84 -19.01 19.64
N VAL A 69 -30.96 -18.47 20.49
CA VAL A 69 -29.52 -18.67 20.39
C VAL A 69 -29.04 -19.43 21.63
N ASP A 70 -28.46 -20.61 21.40
CA ASP A 70 -27.64 -21.30 22.41
C ASP A 70 -26.25 -20.67 22.44
N TYR A 71 -25.81 -20.25 23.62
CA TYR A 71 -24.52 -19.59 23.82
C TYR A 71 -23.71 -20.28 24.93
N GLY A 72 -24.08 -21.53 25.28
CA GLY A 72 -23.45 -22.29 26.37
C GLY A 72 -23.97 -21.93 27.77
N GLY A 73 -25.08 -21.19 27.86
CA GLY A 73 -25.79 -20.94 29.11
C GLY A 73 -26.80 -22.03 29.46
N ASP A 74 -27.46 -21.90 30.63
CA ASP A 74 -28.46 -22.88 31.11
C ASP A 74 -29.68 -23.02 30.17
N GLU A 75 -30.11 -21.92 29.56
CA GLU A 75 -31.23 -21.88 28.61
C GLU A 75 -30.87 -21.02 27.38
N PRO A 76 -31.36 -21.40 26.17
CA PRO A 76 -31.22 -20.56 24.98
C PRO A 76 -31.86 -19.19 25.18
N GLN A 77 -31.24 -18.18 24.59
CA GLN A 77 -31.72 -16.82 24.71
C GLN A 77 -32.40 -16.35 23.43
N ARG A 78 -33.63 -15.86 23.58
CA ARG A 78 -34.40 -15.28 22.47
C ARG A 78 -33.98 -13.84 22.19
N VAL A 79 -33.71 -13.55 20.92
CA VAL A 79 -33.39 -12.20 20.43
C VAL A 79 -34.21 -11.85 19.20
N VAL A 80 -34.42 -10.55 18.99
CA VAL A 80 -35.11 -10.01 17.81
C VAL A 80 -34.05 -9.50 16.84
N THR A 81 -34.09 -9.92 15.58
CA THR A 81 -33.18 -9.45 14.54
C THR A 81 -33.91 -9.12 13.24
N GLY A 82 -33.36 -8.16 12.51
CA GLY A 82 -33.79 -7.77 11.17
C GLY A 82 -32.82 -8.20 10.08
N ALA A 83 -31.88 -9.10 10.38
CA ALA A 83 -30.84 -9.53 9.45
C ALA A 83 -31.44 -10.30 8.25
N PRO A 84 -31.30 -9.77 7.01
CA PRO A 84 -31.80 -10.39 5.78
C PRO A 84 -31.33 -11.83 5.56
N ASN A 85 -30.06 -12.13 5.91
CA ASN A 85 -29.48 -13.46 5.76
C ASN A 85 -30.14 -14.53 6.65
N LEU A 86 -30.90 -14.13 7.67
CA LEU A 86 -31.70 -15.05 8.48
C LEU A 86 -33.14 -15.20 7.98
N PHE A 87 -33.63 -14.31 7.12
CA PHE A 87 -35.01 -14.38 6.63
C PHE A 87 -35.24 -15.56 5.68
N ALA A 88 -34.19 -16.04 5.00
CA ALA A 88 -34.25 -17.24 4.17
C ALA A 88 -34.65 -18.50 4.97
N TYR A 89 -34.44 -18.48 6.28
CA TYR A 89 -34.74 -19.58 7.19
C TYR A 89 -36.01 -19.35 8.02
N ARG A 90 -36.79 -18.31 7.70
CA ARG A 90 -38.08 -18.06 8.36
C ARG A 90 -39.00 -19.26 8.14
N ASP A 91 -39.51 -19.83 9.23
CA ASP A 91 -40.39 -21.02 9.24
C ASP A 91 -39.72 -22.34 8.78
N ALA A 92 -38.38 -22.40 8.73
CA ALA A 92 -37.66 -23.63 8.45
C ALA A 92 -37.83 -24.64 9.60
N THR A 93 -38.31 -25.85 9.30
CA THR A 93 -38.41 -26.96 10.27
C THR A 93 -37.05 -27.58 10.60
N GLU A 94 -36.08 -27.48 9.69
CA GLU A 94 -34.69 -27.90 9.89
C GLU A 94 -33.78 -26.72 9.51
N LEU A 95 -32.90 -26.34 10.43
CA LEU A 95 -31.92 -25.27 10.23
C LEU A 95 -30.55 -25.91 9.98
N PRO A 96 -29.74 -25.37 9.05
CA PRO A 96 -28.32 -25.69 9.02
C PRO A 96 -27.66 -25.22 10.33
N MET A 97 -26.46 -25.73 10.64
CA MET A 97 -25.72 -25.28 11.81
C MET A 97 -25.24 -23.85 11.61
N LEU A 98 -26.03 -22.89 12.09
CA LEU A 98 -25.71 -21.47 12.02
C LEU A 98 -25.00 -21.04 13.30
N LYS A 99 -23.67 -21.00 13.26
CA LYS A 99 -22.83 -20.40 14.30
C LYS A 99 -22.73 -18.90 14.06
N VAL A 100 -22.89 -18.08 15.10
CA VAL A 100 -23.02 -16.62 14.98
C VAL A 100 -22.26 -15.91 16.10
N ALA A 101 -21.92 -14.64 15.91
CA ALA A 101 -21.49 -13.79 17.01
C ALA A 101 -22.69 -13.37 17.85
N PHE A 102 -22.67 -13.70 19.14
CA PHE A 102 -23.75 -13.40 20.07
C PHE A 102 -23.30 -12.42 21.15
N ALA A 103 -23.96 -11.27 21.20
CA ALA A 103 -23.80 -10.24 22.22
C ALA A 103 -24.94 -10.31 23.23
N ARG A 104 -24.59 -10.50 24.50
CA ARG A 104 -25.53 -10.49 25.63
C ARG A 104 -25.78 -9.08 26.14
N GLU A 105 -26.87 -8.91 26.89
CA GLU A 105 -27.11 -7.68 27.64
C GLU A 105 -25.86 -7.28 28.45
N GLY A 106 -25.45 -6.03 28.31
CA GLY A 106 -24.24 -5.51 28.92
C GLY A 106 -23.02 -5.48 27.98
N ALA A 107 -23.03 -6.21 26.86
CA ALA A 107 -21.99 -6.11 25.85
C ALA A 107 -21.84 -4.68 25.34
N VAL A 108 -20.61 -4.25 25.09
CA VAL A 108 -20.33 -2.99 24.40
C VAL A 108 -20.19 -3.32 22.92
N LEU A 109 -20.84 -2.55 22.04
CA LEU A 109 -20.80 -2.72 20.58
C LEU A 109 -20.59 -1.35 19.92
N VAL A 110 -20.11 -1.33 18.67
CA VAL A 110 -20.09 -0.11 17.86
C VAL A 110 -21.52 0.26 17.48
N ASP A 111 -21.89 1.54 17.61
CA ASP A 111 -23.20 2.01 17.12
C ASP A 111 -23.20 2.06 15.59
N ALA A 112 -23.63 0.97 14.97
CA ALA A 112 -23.66 0.81 13.52
C ALA A 112 -24.50 1.90 12.82
N TYR A 113 -25.42 2.58 13.50
CA TYR A 113 -26.30 3.59 12.90
C TYR A 113 -25.82 5.04 13.13
N SER A 114 -24.67 5.25 13.77
CA SER A 114 -24.09 6.58 13.95
C SER A 114 -23.35 7.05 12.70
N ASP A 115 -23.58 8.31 12.32
CA ASP A 115 -22.86 9.02 11.26
C ASP A 115 -21.53 9.63 11.74
N GLU A 116 -21.30 9.70 13.05
CA GLU A 116 -20.03 10.17 13.63
C GLU A 116 -18.89 9.19 13.33
N LYS A 117 -17.71 9.71 12.92
CA LYS A 117 -16.48 8.93 12.69
C LYS A 117 -15.35 9.42 13.59
N PRO A 118 -14.68 8.56 14.37
CA PRO A 118 -14.96 7.12 14.56
C PRO A 118 -16.31 6.91 15.27
N ARG A 119 -16.99 5.80 14.95
CA ARG A 119 -18.33 5.51 15.50
C ARG A 119 -18.28 5.32 17.02
N PRO A 120 -19.21 5.90 17.79
CA PRO A 120 -19.26 5.73 19.23
C PRO A 120 -19.60 4.29 19.59
N LYS A 121 -19.06 3.83 20.72
CA LYS A 121 -19.41 2.54 21.32
C LYS A 121 -20.61 2.70 22.26
N LYS A 122 -21.50 1.71 22.26
CA LYS A 122 -22.75 1.71 23.03
C LYS A 122 -22.93 0.39 23.76
N LYS A 123 -23.34 0.48 25.03
CA LYS A 123 -23.69 -0.69 25.84
C LYS A 123 -25.07 -1.22 25.46
N LEU A 124 -25.15 -2.50 25.11
CA LEU A 124 -26.38 -3.21 24.82
C LEU A 124 -27.23 -3.33 26.08
N LYS A 125 -28.52 -2.98 25.98
CA LYS A 125 -29.49 -3.03 27.07
C LYS A 125 -30.70 -3.83 26.61
N ALA A 126 -31.32 -4.59 27.51
CA ALA A 126 -32.57 -5.24 27.19
C ALA A 126 -33.63 -4.22 26.79
N SER A 127 -34.35 -4.49 25.70
CA SER A 127 -35.41 -3.62 25.21
C SER A 127 -36.61 -4.44 24.74
N LYS A 128 -37.78 -3.80 24.68
CA LYS A 128 -38.96 -4.37 24.04
C LYS A 128 -39.03 -3.86 22.60
N ILE A 129 -38.77 -4.75 21.65
CA ILE A 129 -38.87 -4.46 20.23
C ILE A 129 -40.22 -5.00 19.78
N ARG A 130 -41.14 -4.10 19.41
CA ARG A 130 -42.49 -4.46 18.92
C ARG A 130 -43.23 -5.46 19.86
N GLY A 131 -43.09 -5.29 21.17
CA GLY A 131 -43.77 -6.11 22.18
C GLY A 131 -42.96 -7.31 22.70
N VAL A 132 -41.95 -7.78 21.96
CA VAL A 132 -41.08 -8.90 22.38
C VAL A 132 -39.85 -8.37 23.10
N ARG A 133 -39.52 -8.95 24.26
CA ARG A 133 -38.30 -8.63 25.00
C ARG A 133 -37.09 -9.25 24.27
N SER A 134 -36.13 -8.42 23.88
CA SER A 134 -34.82 -8.85 23.37
C SER A 134 -33.75 -8.43 24.38
N ALA A 135 -33.02 -9.41 24.94
CA ALA A 135 -31.96 -9.18 25.93
C ALA A 135 -30.55 -9.49 25.38
N GLY A 136 -30.41 -9.50 24.06
CA GLY A 136 -29.17 -9.80 23.35
C GLY A 136 -29.30 -9.41 21.89
N MET A 137 -28.24 -9.67 21.12
CA MET A 137 -28.12 -9.34 19.71
C MET A 137 -27.23 -10.37 19.02
N VAL A 138 -27.64 -10.83 17.84
CA VAL A 138 -26.74 -11.49 16.89
C VAL A 138 -26.06 -10.41 16.06
N CYS A 139 -24.74 -10.40 16.02
CA CYS A 139 -23.97 -9.25 15.56
C CYS A 139 -23.51 -9.36 14.11
N SER A 140 -23.50 -8.22 13.43
CA SER A 140 -22.76 -7.98 12.19
C SER A 140 -21.29 -7.67 12.47
N GLU A 141 -20.45 -7.73 11.44
CA GLU A 141 -19.04 -7.32 11.53
C GLU A 141 -18.90 -5.86 11.96
N ARG A 142 -19.76 -4.96 11.46
CA ARG A 142 -19.76 -3.54 11.83
C ARG A 142 -20.07 -3.29 13.29
N GLU A 143 -21.00 -4.04 13.88
CA GLU A 143 -21.32 -3.91 15.31
C GLU A 143 -20.15 -4.40 16.20
N LEU A 144 -19.40 -5.38 15.72
CA LEU A 144 -18.17 -5.86 16.37
C LEU A 144 -16.95 -4.99 16.06
N GLY A 145 -17.07 -4.02 15.14
CA GLY A 145 -15.97 -3.16 14.71
C GLY A 145 -14.90 -3.88 13.90
N ILE A 146 -15.24 -4.99 13.24
CA ILE A 146 -14.35 -5.80 12.39
C ILE A 146 -14.27 -5.21 10.97
N SER A 147 -15.42 -4.81 10.40
CA SER A 147 -15.50 -4.22 9.06
C SER A 147 -16.64 -3.20 8.95
N GLU A 148 -16.83 -2.59 7.78
CA GLU A 148 -17.97 -1.70 7.51
C GLU A 148 -19.26 -2.47 7.10
N GLU A 149 -19.18 -3.80 7.00
CA GLU A 149 -20.28 -4.65 6.56
C GLU A 149 -21.39 -4.75 7.61
N HIS A 150 -22.61 -4.47 7.16
CA HIS A 150 -23.79 -4.39 8.03
C HIS A 150 -25.06 -4.92 7.36
N GLU A 151 -24.94 -5.53 6.18
CA GLU A 151 -26.10 -6.07 5.47
C GLU A 151 -26.65 -7.34 6.15
N GLY A 152 -25.83 -8.06 6.93
CA GLY A 152 -26.25 -9.25 7.66
C GLY A 152 -25.41 -9.49 8.92
N ILE A 153 -25.77 -10.54 9.66
CA ILE A 153 -24.96 -11.01 10.79
C ILE A 153 -23.81 -11.88 10.32
N ILE A 154 -22.74 -11.96 11.12
CA ILE A 154 -21.64 -12.89 10.87
C ILE A 154 -22.09 -14.33 11.11
N ILE A 155 -21.74 -15.21 10.17
CA ILE A 155 -21.96 -16.65 10.26
C ILE A 155 -20.60 -17.34 10.24
N PHE A 156 -20.30 -18.08 11.31
CA PHE A 156 -19.05 -18.83 11.46
C PHE A 156 -19.16 -20.25 10.89
N PRO A 157 -18.02 -20.92 10.61
CA PRO A 157 -17.97 -22.35 10.31
C PRO A 157 -18.71 -23.21 11.34
N GLU A 158 -19.24 -24.36 10.91
CA GLU A 158 -20.08 -25.24 11.74
C GLU A 158 -19.35 -25.79 12.99
N ASP A 159 -18.02 -25.86 12.96
CA ASP A 159 -17.17 -26.34 14.04
C ASP A 159 -16.83 -25.27 15.08
N ALA A 160 -17.33 -24.03 14.93
CA ALA A 160 -17.11 -22.98 15.91
C ALA A 160 -17.67 -23.36 17.31
N PRO A 161 -16.85 -23.28 18.37
CA PRO A 161 -17.21 -23.76 19.70
C PRO A 161 -18.19 -22.81 20.39
N VAL A 162 -19.42 -23.30 20.64
CA VAL A 162 -20.48 -22.51 21.32
C VAL A 162 -20.05 -22.14 22.74
N GLY A 163 -20.24 -20.87 23.10
CA GLY A 163 -19.89 -20.31 24.40
C GLY A 163 -18.44 -19.85 24.53
N MET A 164 -17.57 -20.09 23.55
CA MET A 164 -16.23 -19.51 23.52
C MET A 164 -16.32 -17.99 23.34
N ALA A 165 -15.47 -17.25 24.06
CA ALA A 165 -15.38 -15.80 23.91
C ALA A 165 -14.98 -15.44 22.47
N LEU A 166 -15.64 -14.44 21.87
CA LEU A 166 -15.31 -14.03 20.49
C LEU A 166 -13.88 -13.51 20.36
N ALA A 167 -13.36 -12.86 21.41
CA ALA A 167 -11.99 -12.35 21.44
C ALA A 167 -10.94 -13.47 21.46
N GLU A 168 -11.31 -14.65 21.96
CA GLU A 168 -10.47 -15.86 21.91
C GLU A 168 -10.64 -16.57 20.57
N TYR A 169 -11.88 -16.72 20.09
CA TYR A 169 -12.19 -17.42 18.84
C TYR A 169 -11.61 -16.72 17.60
N LEU A 170 -11.72 -15.39 17.52
CA LEU A 170 -11.21 -14.59 16.39
C LEU A 170 -9.82 -13.99 16.67
N HIS A 171 -9.16 -14.41 17.76
CA HIS A 171 -7.92 -13.79 18.24
C HIS A 171 -6.89 -13.67 17.12
N ASP A 172 -6.61 -12.44 16.70
CA ASP A 172 -5.59 -12.15 15.71
C ASP A 172 -5.00 -10.76 15.95
N ALA A 173 -3.72 -10.60 15.57
CA ALA A 173 -3.04 -9.33 15.58
C ALA A 173 -2.69 -8.94 14.15
N ILE A 174 -3.13 -7.76 13.74
CA ILE A 174 -2.88 -7.21 12.41
C ILE A 174 -1.76 -6.19 12.55
N ILE A 175 -0.60 -6.52 11.99
CA ILE A 175 0.57 -5.63 11.97
C ILE A 175 0.43 -4.70 10.76
N GLU A 176 0.49 -3.39 11.00
CA GLU A 176 0.55 -2.39 9.93
C GLU A 176 2.01 -1.99 9.70
N ILE A 177 2.53 -2.30 8.51
CA ILE A 177 3.90 -2.00 8.10
C ILE A 177 3.89 -0.84 7.09
N GLU A 178 4.64 0.21 7.39
CA GLU A 178 5.00 1.26 6.43
C GLU A 178 6.25 0.84 5.66
N LEU A 179 6.13 0.78 4.33
CA LEU A 179 7.17 0.24 3.46
C LEU A 179 7.82 1.34 2.63
N THR A 180 9.15 1.33 2.64
CA THR A 180 9.97 2.10 1.71
C THR A 180 9.91 1.49 0.31
N PRO A 181 10.18 2.26 -0.76
CA PRO A 181 10.10 1.75 -2.14
C PRO A 181 11.04 0.56 -2.45
N ASP A 182 12.19 0.47 -1.81
CA ASP A 182 13.17 -0.63 -1.93
C ASP A 182 12.67 -1.95 -1.30
N MET A 183 11.79 -1.86 -0.30
CA MET A 183 11.13 -3.02 0.33
C MET A 183 9.84 -3.44 -0.40
N ALA A 184 9.70 -3.12 -1.70
CA ALA A 184 8.49 -3.41 -2.50
C ALA A 184 8.04 -4.88 -2.46
N ARG A 185 9.00 -5.81 -2.36
CA ARG A 185 8.74 -7.26 -2.22
C ARG A 185 7.83 -7.58 -1.02
N CYS A 186 7.88 -6.77 0.03
CA CYS A 186 7.11 -6.90 1.26
C CYS A 186 5.68 -6.35 1.13
N LEU A 187 5.27 -5.87 -0.05
CA LEU A 187 3.86 -5.58 -0.37
C LEU A 187 3.03 -6.85 -0.59
N SER A 188 3.46 -7.94 0.04
CA SER A 188 2.89 -9.27 -0.02
C SER A 188 3.13 -10.03 1.28
N MET A 189 2.27 -11.01 1.55
CA MET A 189 2.38 -11.88 2.71
C MET A 189 3.63 -12.76 2.61
N ILE A 190 3.92 -13.32 1.42
CA ILE A 190 5.10 -14.15 1.19
C ILE A 190 6.40 -13.34 1.30
N GLY A 191 6.43 -12.12 0.76
CA GLY A 191 7.59 -11.24 0.92
C GLY A 191 7.85 -10.91 2.39
N THR A 192 6.80 -10.61 3.15
CA THR A 192 6.91 -10.38 4.60
C THR A 192 7.34 -11.65 5.34
N ALA A 193 6.79 -12.81 4.97
CA ALA A 193 7.16 -14.11 5.56
C ALA A 193 8.63 -14.44 5.34
N ARG A 194 9.19 -14.14 4.15
CA ARG A 194 10.63 -14.29 3.88
C ARG A 194 11.48 -13.44 4.80
N GLU A 195 11.11 -12.19 5.01
CA GLU A 195 11.83 -11.29 5.93
C GLU A 195 11.76 -11.80 7.37
N VAL A 196 10.58 -12.22 7.83
CA VAL A 196 10.39 -12.79 9.17
C VAL A 196 11.18 -14.08 9.33
N ALA A 197 11.16 -14.97 8.34
CA ALA A 197 11.93 -16.21 8.34
C ALA A 197 13.43 -15.93 8.43
N ALA A 198 13.94 -14.99 7.64
CA ALA A 198 15.35 -14.62 7.64
C ALA A 198 15.81 -14.03 8.97
N LEU A 199 15.00 -13.13 9.54
CA LEU A 199 15.28 -12.50 10.83
C LEU A 199 15.22 -13.55 11.95
N THR A 200 14.16 -14.34 12.01
CA THR A 200 13.93 -15.29 13.12
C THR A 200 14.66 -16.61 12.97
N ASN A 201 15.26 -16.87 11.80
CA ASN A 201 15.79 -18.17 11.40
C ASN A 201 14.74 -19.29 11.51
N ALA A 202 13.48 -18.94 11.22
CA ALA A 202 12.36 -19.87 11.21
C ALA A 202 12.22 -20.54 9.83
N PRO A 203 11.70 -21.77 9.76
CA PRO A 203 11.36 -22.40 8.49
C PRO A 203 10.34 -21.58 7.71
N LEU A 204 10.57 -21.45 6.40
CA LEU A 204 9.63 -20.84 5.47
C LEU A 204 8.84 -21.94 4.74
N HIS A 205 7.52 -21.78 4.69
CA HIS A 205 6.57 -22.66 4.03
C HIS A 205 5.91 -21.89 2.89
N LEU A 206 6.34 -22.12 1.64
CA LEU A 206 5.75 -21.45 0.48
C LEU A 206 4.52 -22.21 -0.05
N PRO A 207 3.46 -21.52 -0.50
CA PRO A 207 2.31 -22.20 -1.08
C PRO A 207 2.67 -22.82 -2.44
N THR A 208 2.03 -23.95 -2.77
CA THR A 208 2.28 -24.65 -4.02
C THR A 208 1.74 -23.87 -5.23
N THR A 209 2.51 -23.84 -6.31
CA THR A 209 2.09 -23.30 -7.60
C THR A 209 1.68 -24.41 -8.58
N GLU A 210 1.51 -25.63 -8.07
CA GLU A 210 0.94 -26.74 -8.83
C GLU A 210 -0.54 -26.48 -9.11
N TRP A 211 -1.00 -26.93 -10.27
CA TRP A 211 -2.36 -26.71 -10.76
C TRP A 211 -2.82 -27.92 -11.56
N GLN A 212 -4.12 -28.07 -11.75
CA GLN A 212 -4.71 -29.24 -12.39
C GLN A 212 -5.51 -28.88 -13.65
N PRO A 213 -4.83 -28.63 -14.81
CA PRO A 213 -5.51 -28.45 -16.08
C PRO A 213 -6.18 -29.75 -16.56
N SER A 214 -7.29 -29.63 -17.28
CA SER A 214 -8.03 -30.79 -17.79
C SER A 214 -8.72 -30.56 -19.14
N GLY A 215 -8.87 -31.65 -19.90
CA GLY A 215 -9.38 -31.67 -21.27
C GLY A 215 -8.28 -31.75 -22.32
N ASP A 216 -8.69 -31.82 -23.60
CA ASP A 216 -7.78 -31.89 -24.75
C ASP A 216 -7.60 -30.52 -25.46
N ASP A 217 -8.22 -29.47 -24.89
CA ASP A 217 -8.08 -28.09 -25.35
C ASP A 217 -6.64 -27.56 -25.17
N VAL A 218 -6.22 -26.61 -26.00
CA VAL A 218 -4.95 -25.89 -25.83
C VAL A 218 -5.20 -24.39 -25.73
N ALA A 219 -4.70 -23.73 -24.68
CA ALA A 219 -4.94 -22.31 -24.42
C ALA A 219 -4.57 -21.40 -25.62
N ALA A 220 -3.51 -21.75 -26.36
CA ALA A 220 -3.06 -21.02 -27.54
C ALA A 220 -4.08 -21.02 -28.70
N ASP A 221 -5.03 -21.95 -28.74
CA ASP A 221 -6.10 -21.97 -29.74
C ASP A 221 -7.19 -20.93 -29.44
N TYR A 222 -7.29 -20.48 -28.18
CA TYR A 222 -8.33 -19.59 -27.69
C TYR A 222 -7.89 -18.12 -27.60
N VAL A 223 -6.61 -17.84 -27.33
CA VAL A 223 -6.14 -16.47 -27.16
C VAL A 223 -4.73 -16.29 -27.75
N ALA A 224 -4.43 -15.08 -28.20
CA ALA A 224 -3.09 -14.64 -28.54
C ALA A 224 -2.73 -13.36 -27.77
N VAL A 225 -1.43 -13.17 -27.51
CA VAL A 225 -0.91 -12.01 -26.78
C VAL A 225 0.24 -11.40 -27.58
N GLU A 226 0.13 -10.12 -27.89
CA GLU A 226 1.14 -9.31 -28.57
C GLU A 226 1.55 -8.14 -27.66
N ILE A 227 2.86 -7.92 -27.51
CA ILE A 227 3.40 -6.78 -26.77
C ILE A 227 4.10 -5.87 -27.78
N ALA A 228 3.48 -4.72 -28.07
CA ALA A 228 4.02 -3.75 -29.04
C ALA A 228 5.09 -2.84 -28.40
N ASP A 229 4.98 -2.57 -27.10
CA ASP A 229 5.89 -1.69 -26.35
C ASP A 229 6.61 -2.49 -25.22
N PRO A 230 7.61 -3.34 -25.57
CA PRO A 230 8.26 -4.26 -24.62
C PRO A 230 9.07 -3.54 -23.52
N GLU A 231 9.45 -2.28 -23.70
CA GLU A 231 10.07 -1.49 -22.63
C GLU A 231 9.08 -1.09 -21.52
N LEU A 232 7.78 -1.07 -21.81
CA LEU A 232 6.74 -0.73 -20.82
C LEU A 232 6.00 -1.96 -20.27
N CYS A 233 6.00 -3.08 -21.01
CA CYS A 233 5.44 -4.36 -20.56
C CYS A 233 6.47 -5.46 -20.81
N ASN A 234 7.11 -5.94 -19.74
CA ASN A 234 8.20 -6.91 -19.90
C ASN A 234 7.67 -8.32 -20.18
N ARG A 235 6.53 -8.68 -19.57
CA ARG A 235 5.89 -9.98 -19.68
C ARG A 235 4.39 -9.89 -19.52
N TYR A 236 3.66 -10.64 -20.33
CA TYR A 236 2.22 -10.81 -20.22
C TYR A 236 1.86 -12.30 -20.33
N THR A 237 1.18 -12.80 -19.31
CA THR A 237 0.78 -14.20 -19.16
C THR A 237 -0.74 -14.25 -19.10
N ALA A 238 -1.35 -15.08 -19.95
CA ALA A 238 -2.79 -15.28 -20.01
C ALA A 238 -3.15 -16.76 -19.78
N VAL A 239 -4.11 -16.99 -18.89
CA VAL A 239 -4.66 -18.31 -18.56
C VAL A 239 -6.16 -18.30 -18.82
N LEU A 240 -6.67 -19.32 -19.49
CA LEU A 240 -8.10 -19.49 -19.74
C LEU A 240 -8.72 -20.48 -18.74
N ILE A 241 -9.77 -20.04 -18.05
CA ILE A 241 -10.58 -20.86 -17.16
C ILE A 241 -12.01 -20.85 -17.69
N LYS A 242 -12.59 -22.02 -17.90
CA LYS A 242 -13.95 -22.17 -18.42
C LYS A 242 -14.91 -22.67 -17.35
N ASP A 243 -16.20 -22.52 -17.61
CA ASP A 243 -17.27 -23.11 -16.82
C ASP A 243 -17.23 -22.68 -15.33
N VAL A 244 -16.84 -21.43 -15.05
CA VAL A 244 -16.83 -20.89 -13.68
C VAL A 244 -18.24 -20.58 -13.19
N THR A 245 -18.45 -20.76 -11.89
CA THR A 245 -19.65 -20.34 -11.17
C THR A 245 -19.33 -19.13 -10.30
N ILE A 246 -19.95 -17.99 -10.62
CA ILE A 246 -19.77 -16.76 -9.85
C ILE A 246 -20.59 -16.84 -8.56
N GLY A 247 -19.94 -16.57 -7.44
CA GLY A 247 -20.55 -16.63 -6.11
C GLY A 247 -19.66 -15.99 -5.05
N PRO A 248 -20.02 -16.08 -3.76
CA PRO A 248 -19.16 -15.63 -2.68
C PRO A 248 -17.90 -16.49 -2.58
N SER A 249 -16.76 -15.88 -2.22
CA SER A 249 -15.54 -16.61 -1.89
C SER A 249 -15.69 -17.39 -0.57
N PRO A 250 -14.83 -18.38 -0.27
CA PRO A 250 -14.85 -19.06 1.02
C PRO A 250 -14.61 -18.11 2.21
N ALA A 251 -15.23 -18.41 3.36
CA ALA A 251 -15.17 -17.54 4.55
C ALA A 251 -13.74 -17.20 5.01
N TRP A 252 -12.82 -18.16 4.95
CA TRP A 252 -11.42 -17.94 5.33
C TRP A 252 -10.71 -16.92 4.43
N MET A 253 -11.05 -16.87 3.14
CA MET A 253 -10.47 -15.94 2.17
C MET A 253 -11.04 -14.54 2.39
N GLN A 254 -12.36 -14.45 2.59
CA GLN A 254 -13.04 -13.20 2.94
C GLN A 254 -12.43 -12.57 4.20
N GLN A 255 -12.23 -13.38 5.24
CA GLN A 255 -11.63 -12.92 6.49
C GLN A 255 -10.22 -12.34 6.28
N ARG A 256 -9.36 -13.05 5.52
CA ARG A 256 -8.01 -12.58 5.20
C ARG A 256 -8.00 -11.27 4.43
N LEU A 257 -8.85 -11.16 3.41
CA LEU A 257 -9.01 -9.92 2.63
C LEU A 257 -9.43 -8.76 3.54
N THR A 258 -10.46 -8.96 4.36
CA THR A 258 -10.96 -7.95 5.29
C THR A 258 -9.89 -7.49 6.27
N GLN A 259 -9.18 -8.41 6.92
CA GLN A 259 -8.10 -8.08 7.85
C GLN A 259 -6.93 -7.36 7.16
N ALA A 260 -6.64 -7.71 5.91
CA ALA A 260 -5.66 -7.04 5.06
C ALA A 260 -6.14 -5.68 4.49
N GLY A 261 -7.38 -5.26 4.79
CA GLY A 261 -7.94 -3.96 4.39
C GLY A 261 -8.68 -3.94 3.05
N MET A 262 -9.04 -5.11 2.52
CA MET A 262 -9.80 -5.26 1.28
C MET A 262 -11.21 -5.81 1.54
N ARG A 263 -12.22 -5.21 0.91
CA ARG A 263 -13.59 -5.72 0.99
C ARG A 263 -13.78 -6.88 0.00
N PRO A 264 -14.30 -8.05 0.43
CA PRO A 264 -14.71 -9.12 -0.47
C PRO A 264 -15.80 -8.68 -1.45
N ILE A 265 -15.85 -9.29 -2.63
CA ILE A 265 -16.77 -8.95 -3.72
C ILE A 265 -17.41 -10.22 -4.30
N ASN A 266 -16.61 -11.07 -4.93
CA ASN A 266 -17.01 -12.36 -5.47
C ASN A 266 -15.77 -13.26 -5.58
N ASN A 267 -15.97 -14.57 -5.68
CA ASN A 267 -14.90 -15.56 -5.71
C ASN A 267 -13.81 -15.26 -6.76
N ILE A 268 -14.13 -14.75 -7.95
CA ILE A 268 -13.12 -14.44 -8.98
C ILE A 268 -12.27 -13.21 -8.61
N VAL A 269 -12.91 -12.10 -8.23
CA VAL A 269 -12.23 -10.85 -7.86
C VAL A 269 -11.48 -11.01 -6.53
N ASP A 270 -12.05 -11.78 -5.61
CA ASP A 270 -11.43 -12.08 -4.31
C ASP A 270 -10.18 -12.92 -4.49
N ILE A 271 -10.18 -13.89 -5.42
CA ILE A 271 -8.98 -14.66 -5.75
C ILE A 271 -7.88 -13.75 -6.33
N THR A 272 -8.20 -12.83 -7.26
CA THR A 272 -7.17 -11.95 -7.82
C THR A 272 -6.60 -11.00 -6.76
N ASN A 273 -7.45 -10.46 -5.87
CA ASN A 273 -7.03 -9.65 -4.73
C ASN A 273 -6.20 -10.45 -3.71
N TYR A 274 -6.62 -11.68 -3.42
CA TYR A 274 -5.93 -12.58 -2.50
C TYR A 274 -4.53 -12.88 -3.00
N ILE A 275 -4.36 -13.22 -4.28
CA ILE A 275 -3.05 -13.49 -4.89
C ILE A 275 -2.16 -12.25 -4.88
N MET A 276 -2.74 -11.06 -5.14
CA MET A 276 -2.00 -9.81 -5.04
C MET A 276 -1.48 -9.56 -3.61
N LEU A 277 -2.28 -9.86 -2.59
CA LEU A 277 -1.85 -9.73 -1.20
C LEU A 277 -0.92 -10.86 -0.76
N GLU A 278 -1.08 -12.08 -1.27
CA GLU A 278 -0.26 -13.24 -0.92
C GLU A 278 1.12 -13.18 -1.56
N TRP A 279 1.16 -13.02 -2.88
CA TRP A 279 2.38 -13.07 -3.70
C TRP A 279 2.91 -11.69 -4.12
N GLY A 280 2.11 -10.64 -4.04
CA GLY A 280 2.48 -9.30 -4.48
C GLY A 280 2.23 -9.04 -5.96
N GLN A 281 1.65 -9.99 -6.70
CA GLN A 281 1.34 -9.87 -8.13
C GLN A 281 -0.10 -9.39 -8.33
N PRO A 282 -0.32 -8.16 -8.83
CA PRO A 282 -1.65 -7.76 -9.26
C PRO A 282 -2.10 -8.63 -10.44
N LEU A 283 -3.31 -9.17 -10.34
CA LEU A 283 -3.96 -9.95 -11.39
C LEU A 283 -5.25 -9.24 -11.84
N HIS A 284 -5.67 -9.53 -13.06
CA HIS A 284 -6.97 -9.08 -13.56
C HIS A 284 -7.70 -10.22 -14.25
N ALA A 285 -9.03 -10.25 -14.14
CA ALA A 285 -9.87 -11.25 -14.79
C ALA A 285 -10.79 -10.54 -15.76
N PHE A 286 -10.73 -10.92 -17.04
CA PHE A 286 -11.65 -10.46 -18.07
C PHE A 286 -12.75 -11.50 -18.30
N ASP A 287 -13.96 -11.03 -18.59
CA ASP A 287 -14.99 -11.89 -19.18
C ASP A 287 -14.55 -12.31 -20.59
N TYR A 288 -14.20 -13.58 -20.73
CA TYR A 288 -13.67 -14.12 -21.98
C TYR A 288 -14.74 -14.15 -23.09
N ASP A 289 -16.01 -14.33 -22.74
CA ASP A 289 -17.10 -14.37 -23.71
C ASP A 289 -17.28 -13.00 -24.38
N VAL A 290 -17.14 -11.91 -23.61
CA VAL A 290 -17.11 -10.54 -24.15
C VAL A 290 -15.92 -10.34 -25.10
N LEU A 291 -14.73 -10.83 -24.74
CA LEU A 291 -13.55 -10.72 -25.62
C LEU A 291 -13.76 -11.47 -26.94
N VAL A 292 -14.41 -12.64 -26.91
CA VAL A 292 -14.77 -13.39 -28.12
C VAL A 292 -15.74 -12.59 -28.98
N GLU A 293 -16.79 -12.00 -28.41
CA GLU A 293 -17.73 -11.15 -29.14
C GLU A 293 -17.04 -9.94 -29.78
N ARG A 294 -16.08 -9.33 -29.08
CA ARG A 294 -15.27 -8.21 -29.61
C ARG A 294 -14.39 -8.66 -30.78
N ALA A 295 -13.73 -9.81 -30.67
CA ALA A 295 -12.91 -10.37 -31.75
C ALA A 295 -13.76 -10.67 -33.00
N GLN A 296 -14.94 -11.27 -32.81
CA GLN A 296 -15.86 -11.59 -33.91
C GLN A 296 -16.35 -10.34 -34.66
N ARG A 297 -16.59 -9.23 -33.95
CA ARG A 297 -17.01 -7.94 -34.56
C ARG A 297 -16.01 -7.41 -35.59
N VAL A 298 -14.73 -7.73 -35.44
CA VAL A 298 -13.65 -7.32 -36.36
C VAL A 298 -13.17 -8.45 -37.27
N GLY A 299 -13.86 -9.59 -37.25
CA GLY A 299 -13.57 -10.74 -38.12
C GLY A 299 -12.41 -11.63 -37.67
N ASP A 300 -11.97 -11.49 -36.42
CA ASP A 300 -10.92 -12.35 -35.85
C ASP A 300 -11.50 -13.71 -35.45
N SER A 301 -10.71 -14.77 -35.63
CA SER A 301 -11.08 -16.13 -35.22
C SER A 301 -10.98 -16.36 -33.72
N LYS A 302 -10.21 -15.52 -33.01
CA LYS A 302 -10.00 -15.59 -31.56
C LYS A 302 -9.55 -14.23 -31.01
N PRO A 303 -9.78 -13.95 -29.71
CA PRO A 303 -9.24 -12.77 -29.04
C PRO A 303 -7.72 -12.66 -29.18
N THR A 304 -7.25 -11.46 -29.53
CA THR A 304 -5.82 -11.11 -29.52
C THR A 304 -5.63 -9.90 -28.62
N ILE A 305 -5.01 -10.12 -27.47
CA ILE A 305 -4.64 -9.05 -26.54
C ILE A 305 -3.38 -8.36 -27.06
N ILE A 306 -3.42 -7.04 -27.17
CA ILE A 306 -2.35 -6.19 -27.70
C ILE A 306 -2.04 -5.13 -26.64
N VAL A 307 -0.84 -5.21 -26.07
CA VAL A 307 -0.35 -4.24 -25.09
C VAL A 307 0.43 -3.15 -25.82
N LYS A 308 -0.10 -1.92 -25.83
CA LYS A 308 0.46 -0.79 -26.58
C LYS A 308 0.13 0.56 -25.94
N ARG A 309 0.89 1.60 -26.28
CA ARG A 309 0.58 2.99 -25.89
C ARG A 309 -0.77 3.48 -26.45
N ALA A 310 -1.45 4.35 -25.69
CA ALA A 310 -2.65 5.04 -26.14
C ALA A 310 -2.32 6.03 -27.27
N ALA A 311 -3.34 6.38 -28.06
CA ALA A 311 -3.24 7.49 -29.01
C ALA A 311 -3.42 8.85 -28.30
N ALA A 312 -2.89 9.92 -28.87
CA ALA A 312 -3.06 11.26 -28.34
C ALA A 312 -4.57 11.65 -28.22
N ASN A 313 -4.99 12.02 -27.01
CA ASN A 313 -6.37 12.39 -26.66
C ASN A 313 -7.40 11.25 -26.81
N GLU A 314 -6.95 9.99 -26.79
CA GLU A 314 -7.84 8.83 -26.80
C GLU A 314 -8.82 8.88 -25.61
N GLN A 315 -10.08 8.52 -25.86
CA GLN A 315 -11.13 8.57 -24.84
C GLN A 315 -11.40 7.16 -24.33
N PHE A 316 -11.39 6.98 -23.02
CA PHE A 316 -11.63 5.69 -22.38
C PHE A 316 -12.50 5.84 -21.13
N THR A 317 -13.46 4.94 -20.94
CA THR A 317 -14.32 4.90 -19.75
C THR A 317 -13.84 3.79 -18.83
N THR A 318 -13.44 4.15 -17.61
CA THR A 318 -13.00 3.21 -16.58
C THR A 318 -14.18 2.59 -15.82
N LEU A 319 -13.93 1.55 -15.01
CA LEU A 319 -14.92 0.85 -14.19
C LEU A 319 -15.73 1.75 -13.23
N ASP A 320 -15.22 2.95 -12.92
CA ASP A 320 -15.89 3.96 -12.11
C ASP A 320 -16.91 4.84 -12.89
N ASP A 321 -17.19 4.49 -14.16
CA ASP A 321 -18.06 5.23 -15.09
C ASP A 321 -17.55 6.66 -15.39
N VAL A 322 -16.25 6.91 -15.20
CA VAL A 322 -15.61 8.19 -15.51
C VAL A 322 -14.93 8.13 -16.87
N LYS A 323 -15.28 9.07 -17.74
CA LYS A 323 -14.61 9.26 -19.04
C LYS A 323 -13.28 9.99 -18.87
N ARG A 324 -12.21 9.40 -19.39
CA ARG A 324 -10.83 9.87 -19.25
C ARG A 324 -10.22 10.14 -20.61
N THR A 325 -9.41 11.19 -20.67
CA THR A 325 -8.58 11.52 -21.83
C THR A 325 -7.17 11.00 -21.60
N LEU A 326 -6.71 10.14 -22.49
CA LEU A 326 -5.40 9.50 -22.44
C LEU A 326 -4.40 10.23 -23.35
N ASP A 327 -3.12 10.08 -23.05
CA ASP A 327 -2.03 10.57 -23.90
C ASP A 327 -1.05 9.45 -24.27
N GLU A 328 -0.14 9.75 -25.20
CA GLU A 328 0.79 8.78 -25.79
C GLU A 328 1.81 8.20 -24.79
N SER A 329 1.89 8.75 -23.58
CA SER A 329 2.72 8.17 -22.53
C SER A 329 2.03 7.02 -21.81
N MET A 330 0.71 6.87 -21.90
CA MET A 330 -0.06 5.89 -21.13
C MET A 330 -0.10 4.54 -21.84
N LEU A 331 0.20 3.46 -21.11
CA LEU A 331 0.13 2.10 -21.61
C LEU A 331 -1.30 1.54 -21.49
N MET A 332 -1.77 0.89 -22.56
CA MET A 332 -3.10 0.30 -22.66
C MET A 332 -3.03 -1.18 -22.96
N ILE A 333 -4.05 -1.89 -22.47
CA ILE A 333 -4.40 -3.24 -22.89
C ILE A 333 -5.55 -3.08 -23.88
N THR A 334 -5.35 -3.58 -25.09
CA THR A 334 -6.26 -3.42 -26.22
C THR A 334 -6.51 -4.75 -26.89
N ASP A 335 -7.53 -4.82 -27.72
CA ASP A 335 -7.65 -5.83 -28.78
C ASP A 335 -7.72 -5.14 -30.14
N ARG A 336 -8.01 -5.91 -31.20
CA ARG A 336 -8.21 -5.34 -32.53
C ARG A 336 -9.48 -4.51 -32.66
N ALA A 337 -10.42 -4.62 -31.72
CA ALA A 337 -11.65 -3.83 -31.71
C ALA A 337 -11.47 -2.48 -30.98
N GLY A 338 -10.56 -2.38 -30.00
CA GLY A 338 -10.26 -1.15 -29.29
C GLY A 338 -9.64 -1.37 -27.90
N ALA A 339 -9.66 -0.33 -27.07
CA ALA A 339 -9.16 -0.40 -25.70
C ALA A 339 -10.01 -1.32 -24.80
N ILE A 340 -9.34 -1.96 -23.84
CA ILE A 340 -9.93 -2.87 -22.84
C ILE A 340 -9.64 -2.35 -21.43
N ALA A 341 -8.39 -1.96 -21.13
CA ALA A 341 -7.98 -1.50 -19.81
C ALA A 341 -6.78 -0.55 -19.86
N ILE A 342 -6.62 0.26 -18.81
CA ILE A 342 -5.40 1.05 -18.58
C ILE A 342 -4.41 0.13 -17.84
N ALA A 343 -3.29 -0.17 -18.48
CA ALA A 343 -2.38 -1.23 -18.06
C ALA A 343 -1.84 -1.01 -16.64
N GLY A 344 -2.14 -1.95 -15.74
CA GLY A 344 -1.71 -1.93 -14.35
C GLY A 344 -2.32 -0.80 -13.50
N VAL A 345 -3.33 -0.09 -13.98
CA VAL A 345 -4.00 0.99 -13.23
C VAL A 345 -5.45 0.64 -12.94
N MET A 346 -6.25 0.44 -14.00
CA MET A 346 -7.70 0.17 -13.87
C MET A 346 -8.27 -0.49 -15.13
N GLY A 347 -9.18 -1.46 -14.92
CA GLY A 347 -9.93 -2.11 -15.98
C GLY A 347 -10.95 -1.19 -16.66
N GLY A 348 -11.43 -1.58 -17.83
CA GLY A 348 -12.58 -0.98 -18.50
C GLY A 348 -13.89 -1.64 -18.10
N GLN A 349 -14.98 -0.89 -18.23
CA GLN A 349 -16.33 -1.35 -17.89
C GLN A 349 -16.82 -2.50 -18.78
N GLU A 350 -16.42 -2.54 -20.05
CA GLU A 350 -17.01 -3.49 -21.01
C GLU A 350 -16.65 -4.95 -20.76
N SER A 351 -15.46 -5.23 -20.22
CA SER A 351 -14.91 -6.59 -20.04
C SER A 351 -14.93 -7.06 -18.59
N GLU A 352 -15.71 -6.38 -17.73
CA GLU A 352 -15.83 -6.70 -16.31
C GLU A 352 -16.50 -8.06 -16.07
N VAL A 353 -16.03 -8.80 -15.07
CA VAL A 353 -16.67 -10.03 -14.61
C VAL A 353 -18.02 -9.69 -13.97
N SER A 354 -19.09 -10.30 -14.46
CA SER A 354 -20.45 -10.14 -13.96
C SER A 354 -21.01 -11.46 -13.43
N GLU A 355 -22.19 -11.43 -12.81
CA GLU A 355 -22.90 -12.65 -12.37
C GLU A 355 -23.19 -13.66 -13.50
N LYS A 356 -23.11 -13.22 -14.77
CA LYS A 356 -23.36 -14.06 -15.95
C LYS A 356 -22.09 -14.65 -16.54
N THR A 357 -20.92 -14.22 -16.08
CA THR A 357 -19.64 -14.64 -16.64
C THR A 357 -19.43 -16.13 -16.36
N THR A 358 -19.09 -16.88 -17.42
CA THR A 358 -18.82 -18.32 -17.31
C THR A 358 -17.40 -18.68 -17.73
N ASN A 359 -16.75 -17.83 -18.52
CA ASN A 359 -15.39 -18.06 -18.99
C ASN A 359 -14.53 -16.84 -18.64
N ILE A 360 -13.34 -17.10 -18.09
CA ILE A 360 -12.42 -16.07 -17.60
C ILE A 360 -11.11 -16.15 -18.37
N LEU A 361 -10.66 -15.00 -18.86
CA LEU A 361 -9.27 -14.82 -19.26
C LEU A 361 -8.54 -14.12 -18.10
N LEU A 362 -7.70 -14.87 -17.40
CA LEU A 362 -6.89 -14.36 -16.32
C LEU A 362 -5.60 -13.75 -16.86
N GLU A 363 -5.39 -12.48 -16.56
CA GLU A 363 -4.17 -11.72 -16.83
C GLU A 363 -3.21 -11.75 -15.64
N SER A 364 -1.96 -12.04 -15.93
CA SER A 364 -0.82 -11.69 -15.09
C SER A 364 0.26 -11.00 -15.93
N ALA A 365 0.48 -9.71 -15.66
CA ALA A 365 1.40 -8.87 -16.43
C ALA A 365 2.40 -8.15 -15.52
N THR A 366 3.53 -7.73 -16.11
CA THR A 366 4.52 -6.87 -15.45
C THR A 366 4.74 -5.61 -16.28
N PHE A 367 4.44 -4.47 -15.67
CA PHE A 367 4.54 -3.14 -16.28
C PHE A 367 5.66 -2.31 -15.68
N GLU A 368 6.21 -1.38 -16.46
CA GLU A 368 7.27 -0.47 -16.00
C GLU A 368 6.75 0.52 -14.95
N GLY A 369 7.46 0.63 -13.83
CA GLY A 369 6.96 1.31 -12.64
C GLY A 369 6.86 2.83 -12.76
N ILE A 370 7.81 3.49 -13.45
CA ILE A 370 7.75 4.96 -13.62
C ILE A 370 6.55 5.34 -14.49
N ASN A 371 6.30 4.59 -15.56
CA ASN A 371 5.15 4.75 -16.44
C ASN A 371 3.86 4.61 -15.65
N ASN A 372 3.68 3.49 -14.96
CA ASN A 372 2.48 3.20 -14.20
C ASN A 372 2.22 4.28 -13.12
N ARG A 373 3.26 4.71 -12.39
CA ARG A 373 3.16 5.80 -11.40
C ARG A 373 2.72 7.11 -12.02
N ARG A 374 3.28 7.50 -13.16
CA ARG A 374 2.93 8.76 -13.86
C ARG A 374 1.47 8.71 -14.35
N THR A 375 1.05 7.60 -14.96
CA THR A 375 -0.33 7.41 -15.43
C THR A 375 -1.33 7.47 -14.29
N ALA A 376 -1.11 6.73 -13.20
CA ALA A 376 -1.98 6.75 -12.03
C ALA A 376 -2.10 8.16 -11.39
N ALA A 377 -0.98 8.89 -11.31
CA ALA A 377 -0.96 10.26 -10.77
C ALA A 377 -1.68 11.27 -11.68
N GLN A 378 -1.45 11.20 -13.00
CA GLN A 378 -2.10 12.08 -13.97
C GLN A 378 -3.62 11.87 -14.01
N LEU A 379 -4.06 10.62 -13.96
CA LEU A 379 -5.47 10.26 -13.95
C LEU A 379 -6.13 10.34 -12.56
N ARG A 380 -5.33 10.56 -11.51
CA ARG A 380 -5.77 10.56 -10.10
C ARG A 380 -6.49 9.26 -9.71
N LEU A 381 -5.91 8.14 -10.13
CA LEU A 381 -6.42 6.78 -9.91
C LEU A 381 -5.42 5.97 -9.07
N PRO A 382 -5.29 6.24 -7.76
CA PRO A 382 -4.52 5.36 -6.89
C PRO A 382 -5.27 4.02 -6.76
N SER A 383 -4.58 2.93 -7.05
CA SER A 383 -5.07 1.56 -6.85
C SER A 383 -4.00 0.68 -6.23
N GLU A 384 -4.42 -0.40 -5.57
CA GLU A 384 -3.52 -1.40 -4.97
C GLU A 384 -2.57 -2.04 -6.00
N ALA A 385 -3.05 -2.21 -7.24
CA ALA A 385 -2.24 -2.67 -8.36
C ALA A 385 -1.19 -1.63 -8.76
N SER A 386 -1.61 -0.38 -9.01
CA SER A 386 -0.69 0.69 -9.41
C SER A 386 0.36 0.99 -8.33
N TYR A 387 -0.01 0.85 -7.06
CA TYR A 387 0.91 1.06 -5.93
C TYR A 387 2.07 0.06 -5.95
N ARG A 388 1.79 -1.20 -6.33
CA ARG A 388 2.79 -2.28 -6.46
C ARG A 388 3.60 -2.13 -7.75
N PHE A 389 2.94 -1.97 -8.90
CA PHE A 389 3.65 -1.79 -10.18
C PHE A 389 4.58 -0.57 -10.15
N ALA A 390 4.15 0.55 -9.54
CA ALA A 390 4.97 1.75 -9.38
C ALA A 390 6.29 1.53 -8.61
N ARG A 391 6.39 0.46 -7.83
CA ARG A 391 7.59 0.08 -7.05
C ARG A 391 8.30 -1.16 -7.60
N GLY A 392 7.78 -1.75 -8.67
CA GLY A 392 8.34 -2.93 -9.33
C GLY A 392 7.70 -4.23 -8.85
N VAL A 393 7.34 -5.07 -9.81
CA VAL A 393 6.89 -6.46 -9.60
C VAL A 393 7.77 -7.36 -10.48
N PRO A 394 8.33 -8.47 -9.97
CA PRO A 394 9.20 -9.33 -10.76
C PRO A 394 8.46 -10.02 -11.91
N ALA A 395 8.93 -9.86 -13.15
CA ALA A 395 8.32 -10.52 -14.32
C ALA A 395 8.38 -12.06 -14.28
N THR A 396 9.28 -12.62 -13.47
CA THR A 396 9.36 -14.06 -13.21
C THR A 396 8.16 -14.59 -12.40
N LEU A 397 7.47 -13.72 -11.66
CA LEU A 397 6.32 -14.07 -10.82
C LEU A 397 5.04 -14.36 -11.63
N ASN A 398 4.87 -13.75 -12.80
CA ASN A 398 3.61 -13.82 -13.55
C ASN A 398 3.02 -15.25 -13.69
N PRO A 399 3.76 -16.25 -14.23
CA PRO A 399 3.22 -17.59 -14.40
C PRO A 399 2.96 -18.32 -13.08
N LEU A 400 3.71 -18.00 -12.01
CA LEU A 400 3.52 -18.62 -10.69
C LEU A 400 2.21 -18.15 -10.07
N ALA A 401 2.00 -16.84 -10.05
CA ALA A 401 0.77 -16.22 -9.55
C ALA A 401 -0.46 -16.61 -10.39
N ALA A 402 -0.33 -16.63 -11.73
CA ALA A 402 -1.42 -17.03 -12.61
C ALA A 402 -1.86 -18.50 -12.40
N ARG A 403 -0.90 -19.41 -12.21
CA ARG A 403 -1.20 -20.83 -11.91
C ARG A 403 -1.89 -20.99 -10.57
N HIS A 404 -1.37 -20.31 -9.54
CA HIS A 404 -1.95 -20.40 -8.21
C HIS A 404 -3.39 -19.84 -8.20
N ALA A 405 -3.61 -18.69 -8.81
CA ALA A 405 -4.93 -18.10 -8.99
C ALA A 405 -5.91 -19.03 -9.75
N ALA A 406 -5.46 -19.60 -10.87
CA ALA A 406 -6.27 -20.52 -11.67
C ALA A 406 -6.66 -21.79 -10.88
N GLU A 407 -5.77 -22.31 -10.05
CA GLU A 407 -6.08 -23.44 -9.16
C GLU A 407 -7.09 -23.05 -8.08
N LEU A 408 -7.01 -21.85 -7.49
CA LEU A 408 -8.04 -21.37 -6.57
C LEU A 408 -9.39 -21.18 -7.27
N MET A 409 -9.41 -20.71 -8.53
CA MET A 409 -10.64 -20.60 -9.33
C MET A 409 -11.24 -21.96 -9.64
N ARG A 410 -10.40 -22.98 -9.89
CA ARG A 410 -10.84 -24.37 -10.05
C ARG A 410 -11.49 -24.91 -8.77
N GLN A 411 -10.93 -24.58 -7.61
CA GLN A 411 -11.41 -25.07 -6.31
C GLN A 411 -12.65 -24.36 -5.79
N TYR A 412 -12.74 -23.04 -5.99
CA TYR A 412 -13.76 -22.18 -5.34
C TYR A 412 -14.73 -21.51 -6.30
N ALA A 413 -14.57 -21.72 -7.60
CA ALA A 413 -15.51 -21.29 -8.63
C ALA A 413 -15.87 -22.42 -9.60
N ASP A 414 -15.59 -23.68 -9.27
CA ASP A 414 -15.86 -24.86 -10.11
C ASP A 414 -15.23 -24.82 -11.52
N GLY A 415 -14.30 -23.90 -11.74
CA GLY A 415 -13.74 -23.64 -13.06
C GLY A 415 -12.92 -24.81 -13.59
N ARG A 416 -12.90 -24.97 -14.92
CA ARG A 416 -12.02 -25.87 -15.64
C ARG A 416 -10.85 -25.11 -16.24
N ILE A 417 -9.65 -25.35 -15.74
CA ILE A 417 -8.42 -24.76 -16.28
C ILE A 417 -8.12 -25.41 -17.63
N VAL A 418 -8.04 -24.59 -18.68
CA VAL A 418 -7.66 -25.03 -20.03
C VAL A 418 -6.16 -25.35 -20.07
N PRO A 419 -5.72 -26.50 -20.61
CA PRO A 419 -4.31 -26.85 -20.69
C PRO A 419 -3.46 -25.80 -21.45
N GLY A 420 -2.34 -25.43 -20.84
CA GLY A 420 -1.37 -24.48 -21.40
C GLY A 420 -1.51 -23.07 -20.86
N ILE A 421 -0.52 -22.24 -21.18
CA ILE A 421 -0.45 -20.82 -20.81
C ILE A 421 0.01 -20.07 -22.06
N VAL A 422 -0.66 -18.95 -22.37
CA VAL A 422 -0.18 -18.03 -23.41
C VAL A 422 0.72 -17.01 -22.73
N ASP A 423 2.02 -17.10 -22.97
CA ASP A 423 3.04 -16.31 -22.26
C ASP A 423 3.96 -15.61 -23.26
N THR A 424 3.94 -14.28 -23.24
CA THR A 424 4.78 -13.44 -24.09
C THR A 424 5.78 -12.70 -23.20
N TYR A 425 7.07 -13.07 -23.29
CA TYR A 425 8.14 -12.57 -22.43
C TYR A 425 9.32 -11.97 -23.23
N PRO A 426 9.12 -10.83 -23.92
CA PRO A 426 10.12 -10.23 -24.81
C PRO A 426 11.34 -9.68 -24.08
N VAL A 427 11.19 -9.28 -22.81
CA VAL A 427 12.28 -8.71 -22.00
C VAL A 427 12.47 -9.55 -20.74
N PRO A 428 13.28 -10.63 -20.81
CA PRO A 428 13.60 -11.44 -19.64
C PRO A 428 14.16 -10.60 -18.48
N GLN A 429 13.75 -10.97 -17.27
CA GLN A 429 14.25 -10.36 -16.05
C GLN A 429 15.73 -10.70 -15.91
N ARG A 430 16.51 -9.72 -15.46
CA ARG A 430 17.94 -9.90 -15.22
C ARG A 430 18.15 -10.68 -13.92
N GLU A 431 19.15 -11.54 -13.93
CA GLU A 431 19.66 -12.25 -12.76
C GLU A 431 21.05 -11.68 -12.43
N PRO A 432 21.14 -10.62 -11.60
CA PRO A 432 22.42 -9.99 -11.31
C PRO A 432 23.30 -10.91 -10.46
N VAL A 433 24.61 -10.70 -10.53
CA VAL A 433 25.58 -11.29 -9.60
C VAL A 433 26.38 -10.15 -9.01
N VAL A 434 26.44 -10.07 -7.69
CA VAL A 434 27.10 -8.98 -6.95
C VAL A 434 28.17 -9.58 -6.04
N TYR A 435 29.27 -8.85 -5.86
CA TYR A 435 30.42 -9.32 -5.10
C TYR A 435 30.64 -8.47 -3.85
N THR A 436 31.12 -9.10 -2.79
CA THR A 436 31.56 -8.40 -1.58
C THR A 436 32.74 -9.12 -0.95
N THR A 437 33.29 -8.54 0.12
CA THR A 437 34.40 -9.09 0.90
C THR A 437 34.21 -8.76 2.38
N VAL A 438 34.91 -9.47 3.26
CA VAL A 438 34.89 -9.17 4.70
C VAL A 438 35.52 -7.80 4.96
N SER A 439 36.59 -7.46 4.23
CA SER A 439 37.27 -6.16 4.37
C SER A 439 36.36 -5.00 3.94
N ASP A 440 35.58 -5.14 2.88
CA ASP A 440 34.64 -4.10 2.43
C ASP A 440 33.51 -3.86 3.44
N MET A 441 32.87 -4.94 3.90
CA MET A 441 31.80 -4.83 4.88
C MET A 441 32.32 -4.26 6.20
N ARG A 442 33.50 -4.65 6.67
CA ARG A 442 34.12 -4.05 7.86
C ARG A 442 34.40 -2.56 7.64
N ARG A 443 34.87 -2.17 6.47
CA ARG A 443 35.17 -0.78 6.12
C ARG A 443 33.91 0.09 6.12
N LEU A 444 32.79 -0.43 5.58
CA LEU A 444 31.52 0.29 5.50
C LEU A 444 30.76 0.30 6.83
N LEU A 445 30.62 -0.86 7.48
CA LEU A 445 29.83 -1.02 8.70
C LEU A 445 30.56 -0.57 9.96
N GLY A 446 31.90 -0.62 9.97
CA GLY A 446 32.68 -0.30 11.16
C GLY A 446 32.55 -1.34 12.29
N MET A 447 32.01 -2.54 12.01
CA MET A 447 31.89 -3.63 12.97
C MET A 447 32.64 -4.89 12.51
N PRO A 448 33.12 -5.74 13.44
CA PRO A 448 33.70 -7.02 13.08
C PRO A 448 32.63 -7.97 12.54
N VAL A 449 32.82 -8.42 11.31
CA VAL A 449 32.00 -9.44 10.64
C VAL A 449 32.91 -10.54 10.10
N THR A 450 32.45 -11.79 10.15
CA THR A 450 33.16 -12.95 9.56
C THR A 450 32.53 -13.37 8.23
N ALA A 451 33.29 -14.08 7.39
CA ALA A 451 32.77 -14.63 6.14
C ALA A 451 31.55 -15.54 6.37
N ASP A 452 31.59 -16.37 7.43
CA ASP A 452 30.47 -17.25 7.79
C ASP A 452 29.21 -16.48 8.15
N GLN A 453 29.32 -15.37 8.88
CA GLN A 453 28.16 -14.51 9.20
C GLN A 453 27.57 -13.85 7.95
N ILE A 454 28.42 -13.44 7.01
CA ILE A 454 27.98 -12.86 5.73
C ILE A 454 27.20 -13.90 4.93
N VAL A 455 27.79 -15.10 4.79
CA VAL A 455 27.18 -16.20 4.03
C VAL A 455 25.86 -16.63 4.67
N ASP A 456 25.81 -16.83 5.98
CA ASP A 456 24.60 -17.20 6.71
C ASP A 456 23.50 -16.14 6.57
N ALA A 457 23.83 -14.85 6.75
CA ALA A 457 22.85 -13.77 6.61
C ALA A 457 22.24 -13.71 5.20
N LEU A 458 23.07 -13.80 4.16
CA LEU A 458 22.61 -13.79 2.77
C LEU A 458 21.83 -15.06 2.41
N GLN A 459 22.25 -16.23 2.88
CA GLN A 459 21.53 -17.50 2.62
C GLN A 459 20.16 -17.54 3.29
N ARG A 460 20.01 -16.97 4.49
CA ARG A 460 18.71 -16.80 5.16
C ARG A 460 17.74 -15.93 4.35
N LEU A 461 18.28 -15.07 3.49
CA LEU A 461 17.54 -14.21 2.56
C LEU A 461 17.38 -14.83 1.17
N ASP A 462 17.52 -16.15 1.05
CA ASP A 462 17.43 -16.93 -0.18
C ASP A 462 18.49 -16.59 -1.26
N PHE A 463 19.60 -15.92 -0.89
CA PHE A 463 20.69 -15.70 -1.84
C PHE A 463 21.45 -17.01 -2.09
N THR A 464 21.82 -17.23 -3.34
CA THR A 464 22.83 -18.24 -3.66
C THR A 464 24.20 -17.60 -3.49
N VAL A 465 25.04 -18.18 -2.63
CA VAL A 465 26.34 -17.61 -2.25
C VAL A 465 27.47 -18.58 -2.58
N ALA A 466 28.53 -18.08 -3.18
CA ALA A 466 29.76 -18.82 -3.46
C ALA A 466 31.00 -18.02 -3.05
N GLN A 467 32.05 -18.71 -2.63
CA GLN A 467 33.37 -18.10 -2.40
C GLN A 467 34.23 -18.31 -3.63
N VAL A 468 34.78 -17.22 -4.19
CA VAL A 468 35.53 -17.23 -5.45
C VAL A 468 36.81 -16.39 -5.35
N ASP A 469 37.83 -16.74 -6.13
CA ASP A 469 39.10 -16.00 -6.13
C ASP A 469 39.08 -14.76 -7.04
N GLU A 470 38.29 -14.82 -8.11
CA GLU A 470 38.22 -13.79 -9.16
C GLU A 470 36.76 -13.47 -9.51
N VAL A 471 36.52 -12.23 -9.94
CA VAL A 471 35.22 -11.76 -10.44
C VAL A 471 34.99 -12.36 -11.83
N ARG A 472 33.77 -12.81 -12.12
CA ARG A 472 33.44 -13.35 -13.45
C ARG A 472 33.70 -12.31 -14.55
N ALA A 473 34.15 -12.78 -15.71
CA ALA A 473 34.49 -11.91 -16.84
C ALA A 473 33.29 -11.13 -17.42
N ASP A 474 32.07 -11.63 -17.18
CA ASP A 474 30.80 -11.04 -17.60
C ASP A 474 30.12 -10.20 -16.51
N ALA A 475 30.77 -10.00 -15.34
CA ALA A 475 30.24 -9.15 -14.29
C ALA A 475 30.09 -7.70 -14.77
N THR A 476 28.99 -7.05 -14.36
CA THR A 476 28.75 -5.64 -14.66
C THR A 476 29.71 -4.75 -13.86
N ALA A 477 29.87 -3.50 -14.29
CA ALA A 477 30.64 -2.51 -13.52
C ALA A 477 30.01 -2.29 -12.12
N ASP A 478 28.69 -2.30 -12.05
CA ASP A 478 27.93 -2.10 -10.81
C ASP A 478 28.18 -3.23 -9.80
N ALA A 479 28.31 -4.48 -10.26
CA ALA A 479 28.52 -5.65 -9.41
C ALA A 479 29.76 -5.57 -8.50
N THR A 480 30.70 -4.69 -8.82
CA THR A 480 31.95 -4.45 -8.06
C THR A 480 32.16 -2.96 -7.75
N PHE A 481 31.13 -2.14 -7.90
CA PHE A 481 31.23 -0.69 -7.72
C PHE A 481 31.73 -0.34 -6.31
N ALA A 482 32.85 0.38 -6.25
CA ALA A 482 33.50 0.81 -5.02
C ALA A 482 33.86 -0.33 -4.03
N LEU A 483 33.98 -1.57 -4.53
CA LEU A 483 34.36 -2.73 -3.72
C LEU A 483 35.79 -2.61 -3.21
N HIS A 484 35.98 -2.70 -1.90
CA HIS A 484 37.29 -2.88 -1.27
C HIS A 484 37.64 -4.36 -1.12
N ARG A 485 38.92 -4.71 -1.26
CA ARG A 485 39.41 -6.09 -1.06
C ARG A 485 40.83 -6.02 -0.49
N ASP A 486 41.04 -6.64 0.66
CA ASP A 486 42.39 -6.76 1.21
C ASP A 486 43.22 -7.78 0.40
N PRO A 487 44.54 -7.59 0.26
CA PRO A 487 45.38 -8.49 -0.51
C PRO A 487 45.28 -9.95 -0.03
N GLY A 488 44.92 -10.87 -0.94
CA GLY A 488 44.84 -12.31 -0.67
C GLY A 488 43.51 -12.77 -0.04
N GLU A 489 42.54 -11.88 0.13
CA GLU A 489 41.19 -12.20 0.62
C GLU A 489 40.34 -12.86 -0.48
N THR A 490 39.47 -13.81 -0.15
CA THR A 490 38.50 -14.41 -1.09
C THR A 490 37.28 -13.51 -1.30
N LEU A 491 36.71 -13.49 -2.50
CA LEU A 491 35.46 -12.78 -2.79
C LEU A 491 34.26 -13.64 -2.37
N ILE A 492 33.21 -12.97 -1.93
CA ILE A 492 31.89 -13.57 -1.73
C ILE A 492 31.03 -13.13 -2.92
N GLU A 493 30.70 -14.08 -3.77
CA GLU A 493 29.77 -13.92 -4.89
C GLU A 493 28.36 -14.24 -4.42
N ALA A 494 27.43 -13.32 -4.63
CA ALA A 494 26.03 -13.46 -4.25
C ALA A 494 25.11 -13.26 -5.46
N THR A 495 24.22 -14.23 -5.68
CA THR A 495 23.13 -14.15 -6.64
C THR A 495 21.83 -13.96 -5.87
N PRO A 496 21.18 -12.79 -5.95
CA PRO A 496 19.92 -12.55 -5.27
C PRO A 496 18.80 -13.40 -5.88
N PRO A 497 17.81 -13.81 -5.07
CA PRO A 497 16.66 -14.53 -5.59
C PRO A 497 15.81 -13.61 -6.48
N TRP A 498 15.00 -14.20 -7.37
CA TRP A 498 14.23 -13.49 -8.41
C TRP A 498 13.32 -12.36 -7.90
N HIS A 499 12.96 -12.35 -6.61
CA HIS A 499 12.09 -11.34 -6.03
C HIS A 499 12.82 -10.08 -5.52
N ARG A 500 14.16 -10.04 -5.63
CA ARG A 500 15.02 -8.94 -5.20
C ARG A 500 15.46 -8.11 -6.40
N LEU A 501 14.65 -7.10 -6.71
CA LEU A 501 14.91 -6.15 -7.81
C LEU A 501 15.82 -4.98 -7.40
N ASP A 502 16.11 -4.88 -6.10
CA ASP A 502 16.84 -3.82 -5.44
C ASP A 502 18.35 -4.06 -5.34
N ILE A 503 18.81 -5.29 -5.58
CA ILE A 503 20.23 -5.67 -5.45
C ILE A 503 20.99 -5.47 -6.77
N ALA A 504 21.96 -4.56 -6.77
CA ALA A 504 22.80 -4.26 -7.92
C ALA A 504 24.28 -4.02 -7.60
N ILE A 505 24.61 -3.56 -6.38
CA ILE A 505 25.95 -3.13 -5.98
C ILE A 505 26.40 -3.75 -4.64
N PRO A 506 27.71 -3.80 -4.34
CA PRO A 506 28.23 -4.35 -3.08
C PRO A 506 27.66 -3.73 -1.80
N ALA A 507 27.27 -2.46 -1.85
CA ALA A 507 26.66 -1.76 -0.73
C ALA A 507 25.28 -2.34 -0.36
N ASP A 508 24.53 -2.84 -1.34
CA ASP A 508 23.21 -3.45 -1.10
C ASP A 508 23.39 -4.75 -0.29
N LEU A 509 24.38 -5.58 -0.64
CA LEU A 509 24.73 -6.78 0.15
C LEU A 509 25.15 -6.41 1.58
N THR A 510 25.85 -5.28 1.74
CA THR A 510 26.30 -4.79 3.04
C THR A 510 25.12 -4.38 3.92
N GLU A 511 24.12 -3.71 3.36
CA GLU A 511 22.85 -3.40 4.04
C GLU A 511 22.11 -4.67 4.47
N GLU A 512 21.98 -5.64 3.56
CA GLU A 512 21.31 -6.93 3.82
C GLU A 512 21.97 -7.72 4.96
N VAL A 513 23.29 -7.79 4.98
CA VAL A 513 24.00 -8.46 6.05
C VAL A 513 23.82 -7.72 7.37
N ALA A 514 23.93 -6.39 7.35
CA ALA A 514 23.88 -5.60 8.57
C ALA A 514 22.48 -5.59 9.21
N ARG A 515 21.39 -5.59 8.44
CA ARG A 515 20.03 -5.69 8.99
C ARG A 515 19.71 -7.07 9.58
N ILE A 516 20.28 -8.15 9.02
CA ILE A 516 20.08 -9.51 9.54
C ILE A 516 20.92 -9.76 10.80
N ILE A 517 22.16 -9.26 10.82
CA ILE A 517 23.00 -9.30 12.03
C ILE A 517 22.44 -8.37 13.12
N GLY A 518 21.87 -7.23 12.73
CA GLY A 518 21.30 -6.21 13.60
C GLY A 518 22.21 -5.00 13.75
N TYR A 519 21.66 -3.80 13.47
CA TYR A 519 22.38 -2.52 13.56
C TYR A 519 22.83 -2.17 14.99
N GLU A 520 22.22 -2.76 16.01
CA GLU A 520 22.64 -2.63 17.41
C GLU A 520 24.06 -3.16 17.69
N HIS A 521 24.60 -3.99 16.79
CA HIS A 521 25.97 -4.48 16.87
C HIS A 521 27.00 -3.50 16.25
N VAL A 522 26.55 -2.46 15.57
CA VAL A 522 27.43 -1.41 15.03
C VAL A 522 27.98 -0.58 16.19
N GLY A 523 29.29 -0.65 16.39
CA GLY A 523 29.97 0.06 17.45
C GLY A 523 29.99 1.59 17.24
N THR A 524 30.16 2.34 18.32
CA THR A 524 30.41 3.78 18.25
C THR A 524 31.91 4.07 18.24
N THR A 525 32.36 4.89 17.30
CA THR A 525 33.75 5.37 17.22
C THR A 525 33.78 6.83 16.79
N LEU A 526 34.86 7.55 17.16
CA LEU A 526 35.12 8.88 16.62
C LEU A 526 35.63 8.77 15.17
N ILE A 527 35.36 9.81 14.38
CA ILE A 527 35.94 9.95 13.04
C ILE A 527 37.47 10.01 13.18
N ASN A 528 38.16 9.11 12.48
CA ASN A 528 39.61 9.02 12.48
C ASN A 528 40.19 9.69 11.22
N ASP A 529 39.93 10.99 11.07
CA ASP A 529 40.42 11.79 9.95
C ASP A 529 40.96 13.15 10.44
N VAL A 530 41.77 13.80 9.61
CA VAL A 530 42.35 15.11 9.90
C VAL A 530 41.25 16.17 9.87
N LEU A 531 41.14 16.95 10.95
CA LEU A 531 40.19 18.07 11.00
C LEU A 531 40.52 19.08 9.88
N PRO A 532 39.54 19.45 9.04
CA PRO A 532 39.76 20.46 8.01
C PRO A 532 40.05 21.82 8.65
N LEU A 533 40.78 22.68 7.94
CA LEU A 533 41.03 24.05 8.38
C LEU A 533 39.71 24.81 8.58
N GLN A 534 39.54 25.40 9.75
CA GLN A 534 38.39 26.24 10.05
C GLN A 534 38.40 27.49 9.15
N ARG A 535 37.35 27.68 8.36
CA ARG A 535 37.14 28.89 7.55
C ARG A 535 35.99 29.71 8.15
N ARG A 536 36.22 31.00 8.36
CA ARG A 536 35.17 31.91 8.85
C ARG A 536 34.16 32.17 7.73
N HIS A 537 32.88 32.02 8.01
CA HIS A 537 31.81 32.40 7.10
C HIS A 537 31.33 33.83 7.42
N ASP A 538 32.02 34.84 6.87
CA ASP A 538 31.82 36.25 7.25
C ASP A 538 30.36 36.72 7.15
N ARG A 539 29.62 36.28 6.13
CA ARG A 539 28.19 36.59 5.98
C ARG A 539 27.34 36.07 7.14
N PHE A 540 27.63 34.87 7.63
CA PHE A 540 26.89 34.28 8.76
C PHE A 540 27.16 35.08 10.03
N PHE A 541 28.44 35.36 10.32
CA PHE A 541 28.80 36.16 11.50
C PHE A 541 28.26 37.59 11.43
N MET A 542 28.18 38.19 10.24
CA MET A 542 27.54 39.49 10.05
C MET A 542 26.05 39.42 10.37
N GLU A 543 25.33 38.40 9.89
CA GLU A 543 23.91 38.21 10.23
C GLU A 543 23.70 38.02 11.75
N GLU A 544 24.50 37.16 12.40
CA GLU A 544 24.43 36.96 13.85
C GLU A 544 24.72 38.26 14.63
N THR A 545 25.73 39.03 14.21
CA THR A 545 26.05 40.31 14.83
C THR A 545 24.88 41.29 14.70
N VAL A 546 24.20 41.33 13.54
CA VAL A 546 23.01 42.16 13.35
C VAL A 546 21.87 41.71 14.27
N ARG A 547 21.64 40.39 14.42
CA ARG A 547 20.64 39.86 15.36
C ARG A 547 20.95 40.28 16.79
N ASP A 548 22.18 40.07 17.26
CA ASP A 548 22.63 40.41 18.61
C ASP A 548 22.43 41.90 18.92
N ILE A 549 22.77 42.78 17.97
CA ILE A 549 22.59 44.22 18.12
C ILE A 549 21.10 44.56 18.26
N LEU A 550 20.23 44.02 17.40
CA LEU A 550 18.80 44.35 17.40
C LEU A 550 18.08 43.77 18.61
N MET A 551 18.43 42.56 19.04
CA MET A 551 17.96 41.97 20.29
C MET A 551 18.43 42.77 21.50
N GLY A 552 19.70 43.20 21.52
CA GLY A 552 20.25 44.07 22.57
C GLY A 552 19.57 45.44 22.66
N MET A 553 18.98 45.91 21.56
CA MET A 553 18.13 47.11 21.51
C MET A 553 16.67 46.86 21.95
N GLY A 554 16.32 45.63 22.34
CA GLY A 554 14.99 45.26 22.82
C GLY A 554 13.99 44.90 21.73
N LEU A 555 14.44 44.62 20.50
CA LEU A 555 13.56 44.12 19.43
C LEU A 555 13.48 42.60 19.46
N GLN A 556 12.31 42.06 19.11
CA GLN A 556 12.05 40.64 18.96
C GLN A 556 12.28 40.19 17.50
N GLU A 557 13.05 39.14 17.27
CA GLU A 557 13.15 38.54 15.94
C GLU A 557 11.85 37.78 15.60
N ASN A 558 11.35 37.99 14.39
CA ASN A 558 10.21 37.28 13.81
C ASN A 558 10.68 36.48 12.58
N ILE A 559 10.18 35.25 12.42
CA ILE A 559 10.37 34.45 11.21
C ILE A 559 9.05 34.42 10.45
N ASN A 560 8.99 35.06 9.28
CA ASN A 560 7.76 35.13 8.49
C ASN A 560 7.83 34.23 7.26
N HIS A 561 6.65 33.80 6.81
CA HIS A 561 6.51 32.99 5.61
C HIS A 561 6.96 33.79 4.36
N PRO A 562 7.78 33.22 3.46
CA PRO A 562 8.26 33.92 2.27
C PRO A 562 7.17 34.10 1.21
N LEU A 563 6.16 33.23 1.19
CA LEU A 563 4.98 33.38 0.32
C LEU A 563 3.99 34.40 0.86
N THR A 564 3.57 35.30 -0.03
CA THR A 564 2.55 36.33 0.15
C THR A 564 1.68 36.41 -1.11
N THR A 565 0.92 37.48 -1.26
CA THR A 565 0.06 37.76 -2.41
C THR A 565 0.51 39.04 -3.13
N PRO A 566 0.30 39.14 -4.46
CA PRO A 566 0.55 40.38 -5.19
C PRO A 566 -0.17 41.60 -4.58
N GLU A 567 -1.39 41.41 -4.09
CA GLU A 567 -2.21 42.47 -3.49
C GLU A 567 -1.59 43.02 -2.20
N ASN A 568 -0.94 42.16 -1.39
CA ASN A 568 -0.23 42.63 -0.19
C ASN A 568 1.05 43.40 -0.54
N HIS A 569 1.68 43.08 -1.66
CA HIS A 569 2.75 43.90 -2.22
C HIS A 569 2.24 45.26 -2.72
N GLU A 570 1.09 45.30 -3.38
CA GLU A 570 0.47 46.54 -3.86
C GLU A 570 0.11 47.49 -2.71
N LYS A 571 -0.36 46.96 -1.58
CA LYS A 571 -0.65 47.75 -0.36
C LYS A 571 0.55 48.50 0.20
N LEU A 572 1.79 48.08 -0.09
CA LEU A 572 2.98 48.83 0.31
C LEU A 572 3.09 50.18 -0.41
N ASN A 573 2.44 50.32 -1.57
CA ASN A 573 2.46 51.51 -2.43
C ASN A 573 3.89 52.05 -2.68
N ALA A 574 4.85 51.12 -2.86
CA ALA A 574 6.28 51.42 -2.97
C ALA A 574 6.83 50.93 -4.32
N PRO A 575 6.51 51.60 -5.44
CA PRO A 575 6.85 51.15 -6.79
C PRO A 575 8.37 51.08 -7.05
N HIS A 576 9.18 51.83 -6.29
CA HIS A 576 10.65 51.88 -6.40
C HIS A 576 11.37 50.69 -5.75
N ILE A 577 10.66 49.84 -5.00
CA ILE A 577 11.23 48.61 -4.42
C ILE A 577 11.26 47.49 -5.48
N VAL A 578 10.59 47.69 -6.62
CA VAL A 578 10.40 46.67 -7.65
C VAL A 578 10.35 47.30 -9.05
N GLN A 579 11.47 47.79 -9.55
CA GLN A 579 11.60 48.15 -10.96
C GLN A 579 12.62 47.23 -11.63
N THR A 580 12.25 46.65 -12.78
CA THR A 580 13.24 46.27 -13.78
C THR A 580 13.86 47.55 -14.36
N ALA A 581 14.98 47.45 -15.10
CA ALA A 581 15.63 48.60 -15.73
C ALA A 581 14.67 49.44 -16.61
N ASP A 582 13.53 48.84 -17.01
CA ASP A 582 12.56 49.38 -17.96
C ASP A 582 11.31 49.98 -17.30
N GLY A 583 11.23 50.02 -15.96
CA GLY A 583 10.12 50.63 -15.22
C GLY A 583 8.82 49.83 -15.21
N GLN A 584 8.83 48.56 -15.65
CA GLN A 584 7.71 47.62 -15.52
C GLN A 584 7.75 46.92 -14.15
N PRO A 585 6.60 46.57 -13.55
CA PRO A 585 6.59 45.77 -12.33
C PRO A 585 7.21 44.39 -12.64
N ALA A 586 8.33 44.07 -11.98
CA ALA A 586 9.01 42.78 -12.17
C ALA A 586 8.04 41.61 -11.91
N SER A 587 8.12 40.55 -12.72
CA SER A 587 7.34 39.33 -12.50
C SER A 587 7.57 38.79 -11.07
N TYR A 588 6.58 38.09 -10.52
CA TYR A 588 6.77 37.38 -9.25
C TYR A 588 7.36 36.00 -9.51
N VAL A 589 8.31 35.59 -8.68
CA VAL A 589 8.62 34.17 -8.53
C VAL A 589 7.41 33.52 -7.85
N THR A 590 6.82 32.51 -8.49
CA THR A 590 5.59 31.86 -8.00
C THR A 590 5.77 30.37 -7.80
N VAL A 591 5.10 29.84 -6.79
CA VAL A 591 5.01 28.40 -6.55
C VAL A 591 3.84 27.85 -7.36
N ALA A 592 4.08 26.81 -8.16
CA ALA A 592 3.07 26.20 -9.02
C ALA A 592 1.97 25.47 -8.22
N ASN A 593 2.33 24.88 -7.08
CA ASN A 593 1.47 24.07 -6.22
C ASN A 593 1.54 24.55 -4.74
N PRO A 594 1.10 25.78 -4.42
CA PRO A 594 1.15 26.32 -3.07
C PRO A 594 0.11 25.63 -2.16
N SER A 595 0.45 25.44 -0.88
CA SER A 595 -0.50 24.88 0.11
C SER A 595 -1.72 25.79 0.36
N VAL A 596 -1.57 27.09 0.09
CA VAL A 596 -2.65 28.10 0.13
C VAL A 596 -2.67 28.81 -1.23
N PRO A 597 -3.69 28.61 -2.08
CA PRO A 597 -3.73 29.11 -3.46
C PRO A 597 -3.44 30.60 -3.60
N GLU A 598 -3.88 31.41 -2.64
CA GLU A 598 -3.70 32.85 -2.63
C GLU A 598 -2.25 33.25 -2.32
N LYS A 599 -1.55 32.46 -1.49
CA LYS A 599 -0.15 32.71 -1.10
C LYS A 599 0.81 31.97 -2.01
N ARG A 600 0.85 32.37 -3.28
CA ARG A 600 1.70 31.73 -4.30
C ARG A 600 2.92 32.54 -4.68
N SER A 601 2.97 33.83 -4.34
CA SER A 601 4.04 34.73 -4.77
C SER A 601 5.11 34.86 -3.70
N MET A 602 6.37 34.65 -4.08
CA MET A 602 7.50 34.88 -3.18
C MET A 602 7.67 36.39 -2.92
N ARG A 603 7.98 36.76 -1.67
CA ARG A 603 8.14 38.16 -1.27
C ARG A 603 9.33 38.82 -1.98
N ARG A 604 9.10 39.98 -2.58
CA ARG A 604 10.13 40.86 -3.14
C ARG A 604 10.67 41.88 -2.13
N SER A 605 10.00 41.98 -0.98
CA SER A 605 10.33 42.89 0.11
C SER A 605 9.95 42.26 1.43
N MET A 606 10.86 42.32 2.40
CA MET A 606 10.61 41.88 3.77
C MET A 606 9.49 42.68 4.46
N LEU A 607 9.24 43.92 4.00
CA LEU A 607 8.22 44.78 4.58
C LEU A 607 6.81 44.22 4.44
N VAL A 608 6.52 43.44 3.39
CA VAL A 608 5.20 42.81 3.23
C VAL A 608 4.90 41.89 4.40
N SER A 609 5.80 40.94 4.64
CA SER A 609 5.67 39.96 5.70
C SER A 609 5.64 40.61 7.08
N VAL A 610 6.51 41.61 7.31
CA VAL A 610 6.60 42.32 8.58
C VAL A 610 5.34 43.16 8.86
N LEU A 611 4.77 43.82 7.85
CA LEU A 611 3.54 44.61 8.02
C LEU A 611 2.30 43.74 8.15
N GLU A 612 2.23 42.59 7.47
CA GLU A 612 1.19 41.60 7.71
C GLU A 612 1.23 41.07 9.15
N ASN A 613 2.44 40.82 9.67
CA ASN A 613 2.65 40.38 11.05
C ASN A 613 2.26 41.49 12.05
N LEU A 614 2.68 42.72 11.78
CA LEU A 614 2.31 43.90 12.55
C LEU A 614 0.79 44.07 12.65
N ALA A 615 0.10 44.04 11.51
CA ALA A 615 -1.36 44.23 11.46
C ALA A 615 -2.13 43.17 12.25
N ARG A 616 -1.59 41.95 12.38
CA ARG A 616 -2.16 40.90 13.23
C ARG A 616 -1.90 41.17 14.70
N ASN A 617 -0.68 41.56 15.07
CA ASN A 617 -0.29 41.81 16.45
C ASN A 617 -0.95 43.05 17.06
N LEU A 618 -1.16 44.11 16.27
CA LEU A 618 -1.84 45.34 16.72
C LEU A 618 -3.30 45.13 17.18
N ARG A 619 -3.88 43.94 16.96
CA ARG A 619 -5.19 43.56 17.52
C ARG A 619 -5.12 43.16 19.01
N TYR A 620 -3.91 42.87 19.51
CA TYR A 620 -3.68 42.29 20.83
C TYR A 620 -2.66 43.07 21.67
N THR A 621 -1.84 43.92 21.04
CA THR A 621 -0.85 44.77 21.74
C THR A 621 -0.77 46.17 21.13
N ASP A 622 -0.58 47.18 21.99
CA ASP A 622 -0.41 48.57 21.60
C ASP A 622 1.04 48.93 21.24
N ARG A 623 1.99 48.01 21.47
CA ARG A 623 3.43 48.19 21.19
C ARG A 623 4.02 46.93 20.56
N LEU A 624 4.83 47.12 19.52
CA LEU A 624 5.63 46.07 18.89
C LEU A 624 7.01 46.61 18.50
N LEU A 625 8.06 45.95 18.98
CA LEU A 625 9.44 46.17 18.59
C LEU A 625 9.93 44.86 17.96
N SER A 626 10.04 44.80 16.65
CA SER A 626 10.38 43.55 15.96
C SER A 626 11.31 43.76 14.78
N PHE A 627 12.01 42.70 14.41
CA PHE A 627 12.81 42.66 13.20
C PHE A 627 12.77 41.27 12.57
N GLU A 628 13.19 41.17 11.31
CA GLU A 628 13.40 39.89 10.61
C GLU A 628 14.67 39.98 9.76
N VAL A 629 15.52 38.97 9.84
CA VAL A 629 16.62 38.74 8.90
C VAL A 629 16.22 37.60 7.97
N GLY A 630 16.00 37.88 6.68
CA GLY A 630 15.47 36.89 5.75
C GLY A 630 15.83 37.17 4.30
N ARG A 631 15.27 36.37 3.38
CA ARG A 631 15.47 36.53 1.93
C ARG A 631 14.29 37.22 1.26
N ILE A 632 14.61 38.03 0.26
CA ILE A 632 13.69 38.42 -0.80
C ILE A 632 14.04 37.64 -2.08
N TYR A 633 13.06 37.50 -2.97
CA TYR A 633 13.19 36.73 -4.20
C TYR A 633 12.81 37.62 -5.38
N LEU A 634 13.78 37.89 -6.24
CA LEU A 634 13.60 38.69 -7.46
C LEU A 634 13.82 37.79 -8.68
N PRO A 635 13.03 37.94 -9.76
CA PRO A 635 13.30 37.21 -11.00
C PRO A 635 14.66 37.64 -11.58
N GLU A 636 15.44 36.70 -12.10
CA GLU A 636 16.69 37.00 -12.81
C GLU A 636 16.39 37.36 -14.27
N GLU A 637 17.05 38.37 -14.83
CA GLU A 637 16.94 38.71 -16.25
C GLU A 637 17.91 37.83 -17.06
N GLY A 638 17.37 36.92 -17.89
CA GLY A 638 18.10 36.35 -19.02
C GLY A 638 18.63 34.92 -18.91
N ASN A 639 18.38 34.18 -17.82
CA ASN A 639 18.83 32.77 -17.73
C ASN A 639 17.81 31.77 -17.16
N ASP A 640 16.60 32.19 -16.78
CA ASP A 640 15.43 31.38 -16.35
C ASP A 640 15.66 30.23 -15.33
N LEU A 641 16.85 30.09 -14.72
CA LEU A 641 17.20 28.92 -13.91
C LEU A 641 16.95 29.12 -12.41
N LEU A 642 17.30 30.27 -11.82
CA LEU A 642 17.12 30.54 -10.38
C LEU A 642 16.78 32.02 -10.12
N PRO A 643 16.00 32.34 -9.07
CA PRO A 643 15.77 33.73 -8.68
C PRO A 643 16.98 34.33 -7.98
N PHE A 644 17.12 35.67 -8.05
CA PHE A 644 18.06 36.39 -7.21
C PHE A 644 17.55 36.44 -5.76
N GLU A 645 18.27 35.77 -4.86
CA GLU A 645 17.92 35.63 -3.45
C GLU A 645 18.78 36.53 -2.56
N ASP A 646 18.26 37.72 -2.23
CA ASP A 646 19.01 38.70 -1.45
C ASP A 646 18.66 38.66 0.04
N ARG A 647 19.68 38.65 0.90
CA ARG A 647 19.52 38.67 2.36
C ARG A 647 19.30 40.10 2.83
N ARG A 648 18.19 40.34 3.52
CA ARG A 648 17.76 41.67 3.99
C ARG A 648 17.38 41.61 5.47
N VAL A 649 17.65 42.71 6.16
CA VAL A 649 17.09 42.98 7.49
C VAL A 649 15.92 43.95 7.36
N SER A 650 14.83 43.66 8.04
CA SER A 650 13.68 44.56 8.17
C SER A 650 13.38 44.79 9.63
N ILE A 651 13.06 46.03 9.98
CA ILE A 651 12.79 46.45 11.35
C ILE A 651 11.43 47.14 11.36
N CYS A 652 10.59 46.79 12.34
CA CYS A 652 9.30 47.40 12.57
C CYS A 652 9.12 47.74 14.04
N VAL A 653 8.88 49.03 14.29
CA VAL A 653 8.70 49.59 15.63
C VAL A 653 7.43 50.43 15.62
N THR A 654 6.51 50.14 16.53
CA THR A 654 5.29 50.92 16.74
C THR A 654 4.87 50.94 18.21
N GLY A 655 3.99 51.88 18.56
CA GLY A 655 3.46 52.06 19.91
C GLY A 655 4.11 53.20 20.69
N PRO A 656 3.69 53.40 21.95
CA PRO A 656 4.24 54.45 22.82
C PRO A 656 5.73 54.21 23.11
N ARG A 657 6.48 55.31 23.24
CA ARG A 657 7.92 55.29 23.56
C ARG A 657 8.18 54.70 24.94
#